data_AF-A0A7G2CLK7-F1
#
_entry.id   AF-A0A7G2CLK7-F1
#
_cell.length_a   1.000
_cell.length_b   1.000
_cell.length_c   1.000
_cell.angle_alpha   90.00
_cell.angle_beta   90.00
_cell.angle_gamma   90.00
#
_symmetry.space_group_name_H-M   'P 1'
#
loop_
_entity.id
_entity.type
_entity.pdbx_description
1 polymer ?
#
loop_
_entity_poly.entity_id
_entity_poly.type
_entity_poly.pdbx_seq_one_letter_code
_entity_poly.pdbx_strand_id
1 'polypeptide(L)'
;MTDKRPSALTGEPVDKTEVLQEYMSQVAQGNMLQVSHDVRVSTAREQHTKLWPMLRESKWYPRYHVAPPCGWLSVPHGLCFFNGLYHIFYQHNPFSEEWGTMHWGHCTSKDLVHWTHQPPALAPGNYLEGDKDGCFSGSAVSYKGVMYLFYTGHQWLDEETYDELYSSTSDTQTPDTHSSNAPQTKRPVKEGIYQQQCLAVSEDGITFTKRGPILKPPKGYIHCRDPKVWVQDDRWFMVVGARDEQDLGLLLLYSSSDPTRWNSSNYTMLAKTTDKNVFMWECPDFFPFGNEFALLVCPQGLQANGYRFRNTFPSGYCFGYFGADKTFSTSVNFTELDEGQDFYSPQSFVTPDGRRLMIGWLGGWGTNFPCTEDGWNSQLTLPRELQRDPKTGRMRQTPPRELKLLRLGEGTVLPVLQLADRTSAFICSCNCPHELELVFQLSVSHAERYGIWLGKCAQLYVDSQRNRLVLSRHYPEYYLCDERSCPIKDGATFLKLHLFLDTSSVEVFVDDGEHVLSARIYPGNKEEAVSFFCISGTAQLEKGTVWPLQTATFISSEEEEDRRRSMEEDLMNCSSSSHPSLASSNRPHSHRHGSTNTGKPEKKPHPLASPDVASNEEAPASLNPTHNSDLIAGGTAGSCYSLYPSHAS
;
A
#
# COMPACT_ATOMS: atom_id res chain seq x y z
N MET A 1 5.50 24.32 40.97
CA MET A 1 6.60 25.21 40.53
C MET A 1 7.82 24.35 40.33
N THR A 2 8.38 24.46 39.11
CA THR A 2 9.66 23.92 38.63
C THR A 2 9.84 22.39 38.69
N ASP A 3 9.15 21.70 37.77
CA ASP A 3 9.53 20.38 37.28
C ASP A 3 10.81 20.47 36.45
N LYS A 4 11.86 19.79 36.91
CA LYS A 4 13.02 19.47 36.09
C LYS A 4 12.75 18.13 35.40
N ARG A 5 12.39 18.18 34.12
CA ARG A 5 12.40 17.01 33.23
C ARG A 5 13.85 16.54 33.05
N PRO A 6 14.14 15.22 33.10
CA PRO A 6 15.40 14.70 32.60
C PRO A 6 15.37 14.74 31.06
N SER A 7 16.33 15.46 30.48
CA SER A 7 16.60 15.47 29.05
C SER A 7 17.17 14.12 28.61
N ALA A 8 16.50 13.45 27.68
CA ALA A 8 17.08 12.38 26.88
C ALA A 8 17.01 12.79 25.41
N LEU A 9 18.19 13.08 24.85
CA LEU A 9 18.53 13.16 23.43
C LEU A 9 17.88 14.29 22.62
N THR A 10 18.48 15.47 22.77
CA THR A 10 18.41 16.61 21.87
C THR A 10 19.15 16.30 20.56
N GLY A 11 18.43 15.95 19.51
CA GLY A 11 18.79 16.44 18.18
C GLY A 11 18.29 17.89 18.10
N GLU A 12 19.09 18.83 17.60
CA GLU A 12 18.52 20.15 17.29
C GLU A 12 17.41 19.97 16.24
N PRO A 13 16.29 20.70 16.35
CA PRO A 13 15.30 20.72 15.28
C PRO A 13 16.00 21.02 13.97
N VAL A 14 15.73 20.25 12.92
CA VAL A 14 16.27 20.53 11.59
C VAL A 14 15.90 21.96 11.23
N ASP A 15 16.89 22.81 11.00
CA ASP A 15 16.68 24.20 10.63
C ASP A 15 16.08 24.26 9.21
N LYS A 16 14.75 24.25 9.17
CA LYS A 16 13.94 24.39 7.95
C LYS A 16 13.82 25.86 7.53
N THR A 17 14.36 26.79 8.32
CA THR A 17 13.95 28.19 8.30
C THR A 17 14.35 28.88 7.00
N GLU A 18 15.52 28.62 6.42
CA GLU A 18 15.92 29.32 5.18
C GLU A 18 15.14 28.87 3.94
N VAL A 19 14.97 27.56 3.71
CA VAL A 19 14.27 27.08 2.50
C VAL A 19 12.76 27.21 2.66
N LEU A 20 12.23 27.01 3.88
CA LEU A 20 10.85 27.34 4.19
C LEU A 20 10.62 28.85 4.15
N GLN A 21 11.55 29.72 4.55
CA GLN A 21 11.39 31.17 4.40
C GLN A 21 11.49 31.60 2.95
N GLU A 22 12.35 31.01 2.12
CA GLU A 22 12.42 31.32 0.70
C GLU A 22 11.14 30.87 -0.01
N TYR A 23 10.68 29.63 0.24
CA TYR A 23 9.40 29.13 -0.23
C TYR A 23 8.23 29.96 0.31
N MET A 24 8.15 30.20 1.62
CA MET A 24 7.08 30.97 2.26
C MET A 24 7.13 32.46 1.90
N SER A 25 8.29 33.02 1.55
CA SER A 25 8.45 34.37 1.00
C SER A 25 7.89 34.43 -0.42
N GLN A 26 8.15 33.42 -1.25
CA GLN A 26 7.51 33.29 -2.56
C GLN A 26 5.98 33.06 -2.44
N VAL A 27 5.53 32.32 -1.41
CA VAL A 27 4.11 32.11 -1.08
C VAL A 27 3.44 33.41 -0.58
N ALA A 28 4.09 34.15 0.32
CA ALA A 28 3.56 35.39 0.93
C ALA A 28 3.49 36.56 -0.05
N GLN A 29 4.25 36.53 -1.15
CA GLN A 29 4.22 37.55 -2.20
C GLN A 29 3.09 37.36 -3.23
N GLY A 30 2.21 36.36 -3.08
CA GLY A 30 1.04 36.19 -3.95
C GLY A 30 1.35 35.62 -5.35
N ASN A 31 2.55 35.10 -5.58
CA ASN A 31 3.02 34.63 -6.89
C ASN A 31 2.67 33.17 -7.23
N MET A 32 1.89 32.47 -6.40
CA MET A 32 1.51 31.06 -6.62
C MET A 32 0.79 30.80 -7.97
N LEU A 33 0.21 31.83 -8.60
CA LEU A 33 -0.47 31.72 -9.90
C LEU A 33 0.49 31.58 -11.10
N GLN A 34 1.81 31.76 -10.94
CA GLN A 34 2.77 31.77 -12.07
C GLN A 34 3.88 30.71 -12.01
N VAL A 35 4.02 29.94 -10.92
CA VAL A 35 5.08 28.93 -10.81
C VAL A 35 4.63 27.62 -11.46
N SER A 36 5.33 27.18 -12.50
CA SER A 36 5.00 25.98 -13.29
C SER A 36 5.18 24.69 -12.50
N HIS A 37 4.52 23.63 -12.98
CA HIS A 37 4.70 22.25 -12.52
C HIS A 37 6.18 21.86 -12.34
N ASP A 38 7.00 22.11 -13.36
CA ASP A 38 8.42 21.71 -13.38
C ASP A 38 9.26 22.41 -12.30
N VAL A 39 8.98 23.70 -12.04
CA VAL A 39 9.67 24.45 -10.99
C VAL A 39 9.33 23.88 -9.62
N ARG A 40 8.06 23.56 -9.36
CA ARG A 40 7.62 22.97 -8.08
C ARG A 40 8.18 21.56 -7.88
N VAL A 41 8.25 20.74 -8.93
CA VAL A 41 8.94 19.44 -8.89
C VAL A 41 10.42 19.63 -8.52
N SER A 42 11.09 20.59 -9.14
CA SER A 42 12.50 20.88 -8.87
C SER A 42 12.72 21.34 -7.43
N THR A 43 11.89 22.25 -6.91
CA THR A 43 11.95 22.71 -5.51
C THR A 43 11.71 21.57 -4.52
N ALA A 44 10.75 20.68 -4.79
CA ALA A 44 10.49 19.52 -3.94
C ALA A 44 11.66 18.51 -3.99
N ARG A 45 12.28 18.31 -5.16
CA ARG A 45 13.49 17.50 -5.29
C ARG A 45 14.66 18.06 -4.48
N GLU A 46 14.88 19.38 -4.52
CA GLU A 46 15.94 20.03 -3.72
C GLU A 46 15.75 19.80 -2.22
N GLN A 47 14.50 19.85 -1.73
CA GLN A 47 14.16 19.49 -0.35
C GLN A 47 14.53 18.04 -0.03
N HIS A 48 14.20 17.10 -0.93
CA HIS A 48 14.55 15.68 -0.75
C HIS A 48 16.06 15.51 -0.60
N THR A 49 16.84 16.06 -1.53
CA THR A 49 18.31 15.97 -1.52
C THR A 49 18.90 16.58 -0.24
N LYS A 50 18.34 17.68 0.25
CA LYS A 50 18.82 18.35 1.47
C LYS A 50 18.51 17.56 2.74
N LEU A 51 17.28 17.07 2.88
CA LEU A 51 16.76 16.57 4.17
C LEU A 51 16.98 15.07 4.36
N TRP A 52 16.80 14.29 3.29
CA TRP A 52 16.77 12.82 3.40
C TRP A 52 18.02 12.19 4.02
N PRO A 53 19.27 12.63 3.72
CA PRO A 53 20.46 12.06 4.33
C PRO A 53 20.47 12.12 5.86
N MET A 54 19.82 13.14 6.45
CA MET A 54 19.69 13.26 7.91
C MET A 54 18.51 12.44 8.43
N LEU A 55 17.37 12.49 7.74
CA LEU A 55 16.13 11.85 8.18
C LEU A 55 16.20 10.32 8.16
N ARG A 56 16.91 9.74 7.18
CA ARG A 56 17.10 8.28 7.07
C ARG A 56 17.92 7.67 8.22
N GLU A 57 18.62 8.51 8.98
CA GLU A 57 19.35 8.10 10.19
C GLU A 57 18.53 8.27 11.48
N SER A 58 17.32 8.85 11.38
CA SER A 58 16.43 8.98 12.54
C SER A 58 16.04 7.60 13.08
N LYS A 59 15.74 7.58 14.39
CA LYS A 59 15.57 6.35 15.17
C LYS A 59 14.50 5.42 14.60
N TRP A 60 13.43 5.99 14.05
CA TRP A 60 12.22 5.29 13.64
C TRP A 60 12.02 5.24 12.12
N TYR A 61 12.93 5.83 11.33
CA TYR A 61 12.84 5.75 9.87
C TYR A 61 12.92 4.29 9.43
N PRO A 62 12.02 3.80 8.56
CA PRO A 62 12.00 2.40 8.17
C PRO A 62 13.27 2.03 7.41
N ARG A 63 13.68 0.77 7.54
CA ARG A 63 14.85 0.25 6.84
C ARG A 63 14.47 -0.51 5.58
N TYR A 64 13.24 -0.98 5.45
CA TYR A 64 12.82 -1.70 4.25
C TYR A 64 11.39 -1.39 3.76
N HIS A 65 10.60 -0.64 4.53
CA HIS A 65 9.37 -0.04 4.01
C HIS A 65 9.67 1.25 3.26
N VAL A 66 8.88 1.53 2.22
CA VAL A 66 8.96 2.81 1.50
C VAL A 66 8.37 3.91 2.39
N ALA A 67 9.18 4.93 2.68
CA ALA A 67 8.81 6.15 3.39
C ALA A 67 9.15 7.38 2.54
N PRO A 68 8.61 8.57 2.85
CA PRO A 68 8.98 9.77 2.10
C PRO A 68 10.44 10.16 2.41
N PRO A 69 11.13 10.81 1.47
CA PRO A 69 12.44 11.41 1.75
C PRO A 69 12.40 12.46 2.88
N CYS A 70 11.28 13.19 3.00
CA CYS A 70 10.97 14.17 4.05
C CYS A 70 9.46 14.44 4.11
N GLY A 71 8.94 15.08 5.16
CA GLY A 71 7.53 15.50 5.19
C GLY A 71 6.52 14.34 5.19
N TRP A 72 5.33 14.56 4.65
CA TRP A 72 4.20 13.62 4.72
C TRP A 72 4.13 12.67 3.52
N LEU A 73 3.79 11.40 3.78
CA LEU A 73 3.36 10.42 2.78
C LEU A 73 2.03 9.80 3.19
N SER A 74 1.13 9.59 2.23
CA SER A 74 -0.06 8.78 2.44
C SER A 74 -0.32 7.82 1.27
N VAL A 75 -1.47 7.95 0.61
CA VAL A 75 -2.06 6.98 -0.31
C VAL A 75 -1.06 6.53 -1.38
N PRO A 76 -0.71 5.24 -1.47
CA PRO A 76 -0.01 4.71 -2.64
C PRO A 76 -0.93 4.75 -3.85
N HIS A 77 -0.38 5.16 -4.99
CA HIS A 77 -1.10 5.20 -6.24
C HIS A 77 -0.14 5.06 -7.42
N GLY A 78 -0.68 4.98 -8.63
CA GLY A 78 0.13 4.85 -9.84
C GLY A 78 0.96 3.56 -9.90
N LEU A 79 0.62 2.53 -9.11
CA LEU A 79 1.45 1.33 -9.01
C LEU A 79 1.49 0.61 -10.36
N CYS A 80 2.69 0.39 -10.90
CA CYS A 80 2.83 -0.27 -12.19
C CYS A 80 4.23 -0.86 -12.41
N PHE A 81 4.34 -1.69 -13.45
CA PHE A 81 5.61 -2.06 -14.05
C PHE A 81 5.74 -1.41 -15.41
N PHE A 82 6.83 -0.67 -15.64
CA PHE A 82 7.09 0.08 -16.86
C PHE A 82 8.59 0.14 -17.13
N ASN A 83 8.99 0.00 -18.40
CA ASN A 83 10.40 0.06 -18.83
C ASN A 83 11.38 -0.78 -17.98
N GLY A 84 10.96 -1.97 -17.54
CA GLY A 84 11.81 -2.88 -16.76
C GLY A 84 11.87 -2.58 -15.26
N LEU A 85 11.06 -1.63 -14.76
CA LEU A 85 11.06 -1.19 -13.37
C LEU A 85 9.65 -1.29 -12.77
N TYR A 86 9.59 -1.61 -11.48
CA TYR A 86 8.44 -1.35 -10.64
C TYR A 86 8.43 0.13 -10.26
N HIS A 87 7.29 0.79 -10.39
CA HIS A 87 7.09 2.18 -9.99
C HIS A 87 6.06 2.24 -8.86
N ILE A 88 6.40 2.99 -7.81
CA ILE A 88 5.46 3.38 -6.76
C ILE A 88 5.36 4.90 -6.79
N PHE A 89 4.13 5.40 -6.85
CA PHE A 89 3.83 6.79 -6.55
C PHE A 89 3.00 6.87 -5.27
N TYR A 90 3.02 8.02 -4.61
CA TYR A 90 2.30 8.21 -3.36
C TYR A 90 1.96 9.68 -3.14
N GLN A 91 0.85 9.93 -2.42
CA GLN A 91 0.49 11.28 -2.02
C GLN A 91 1.56 11.82 -1.09
N HIS A 92 2.01 13.05 -1.36
CA HIS A 92 3.21 13.58 -0.73
C HIS A 92 3.09 15.07 -0.44
N ASN A 93 3.45 15.49 0.78
CA ASN A 93 3.74 16.88 1.08
C ASN A 93 5.23 17.03 1.39
N PRO A 94 6.05 17.53 0.45
CA PRO A 94 7.49 17.64 0.65
C PRO A 94 7.89 18.72 1.66
N PHE A 95 6.97 19.63 2.02
CA PHE A 95 7.27 20.83 2.80
C PHE A 95 6.73 20.79 4.24
N SER A 96 5.98 19.75 4.60
CA SER A 96 5.41 19.59 5.93
C SER A 96 5.10 18.12 6.21
N GLU A 97 5.19 17.75 7.48
CA GLU A 97 4.84 16.45 8.02
C GLU A 97 3.33 16.30 8.26
N GLU A 98 2.53 17.21 7.72
CA GLU A 98 1.07 17.21 7.77
C GLU A 98 0.48 17.17 6.36
N TRP A 99 -0.78 16.73 6.28
CA TRP A 99 -1.53 16.80 5.05
C TRP A 99 -1.72 18.26 4.58
N GLY A 100 -1.59 18.50 3.27
CA GLY A 100 -1.67 19.82 2.67
C GLY A 100 -1.60 19.78 1.14
N THR A 101 -0.76 20.63 0.54
CA THR A 101 -0.60 20.78 -0.91
C THR A 101 0.01 19.52 -1.55
N MET A 102 -0.86 18.58 -1.95
CA MET A 102 -0.46 17.24 -2.40
C MET A 102 0.31 17.23 -3.72
N HIS A 103 1.49 16.62 -3.67
CA HIS A 103 2.32 16.18 -4.78
C HIS A 103 2.17 14.67 -4.96
N TRP A 104 2.75 14.14 -6.04
CA TRP A 104 3.03 12.70 -6.17
C TRP A 104 4.52 12.47 -5.97
N GLY A 105 4.90 11.87 -4.85
CA GLY A 105 6.25 11.33 -4.69
C GLY A 105 6.44 10.09 -5.56
N HIS A 106 7.69 9.69 -5.81
CA HIS A 106 8.01 8.62 -6.75
C HIS A 106 9.25 7.83 -6.31
N CYS A 107 9.17 6.50 -6.37
CA CYS A 107 10.33 5.64 -6.32
C CYS A 107 10.22 4.46 -7.30
N THR A 108 11.38 3.92 -7.66
CA THR A 108 11.48 2.80 -8.62
C THR A 108 12.31 1.66 -8.07
N SER A 109 12.02 0.43 -8.49
CA SER A 109 12.80 -0.76 -8.13
C SER A 109 12.88 -1.75 -9.29
N LYS A 110 13.96 -2.54 -9.34
CA LYS A 110 14.07 -3.70 -10.26
C LYS A 110 13.50 -4.98 -9.66
N ASP A 111 13.39 -5.05 -8.33
CA ASP A 111 13.18 -6.32 -7.62
C ASP A 111 12.25 -6.21 -6.40
N LEU A 112 11.52 -5.09 -6.25
CA LEU A 112 10.61 -4.79 -5.13
C LEU A 112 11.28 -4.64 -3.76
N VAL A 113 12.61 -4.70 -3.69
CA VAL A 113 13.38 -4.63 -2.44
C VAL A 113 14.33 -3.46 -2.44
N HIS A 114 15.10 -3.28 -3.51
CA HIS A 114 16.05 -2.17 -3.63
C HIS A 114 15.39 -1.03 -4.40
N TRP A 115 15.25 0.13 -3.77
CA TRP A 115 14.47 1.27 -4.24
C TRP A 115 15.35 2.49 -4.51
N THR A 116 15.05 3.22 -5.56
CA THR A 116 15.64 4.53 -5.85
C THR A 116 14.57 5.60 -5.69
N HIS A 117 14.82 6.60 -4.85
CA HIS A 117 13.99 7.79 -4.79
C HIS A 117 14.18 8.60 -6.08
N GLN A 118 13.08 8.81 -6.78
CA GLN A 118 13.02 9.64 -7.98
C GLN A 118 12.52 11.04 -7.62
N PRO A 119 12.74 12.04 -8.49
CA PRO A 119 12.06 13.32 -8.35
C PRO A 119 10.54 13.13 -8.23
N PRO A 120 9.82 13.99 -7.48
CA PRO A 120 8.37 13.97 -7.48
C PRO A 120 7.80 13.96 -8.90
N ALA A 121 6.85 13.07 -9.17
CA ALA A 121 6.27 12.90 -10.49
C ALA A 121 5.30 14.02 -10.84
N LEU A 122 4.48 14.45 -9.86
CA LEU A 122 3.49 15.51 -10.04
C LEU A 122 3.59 16.55 -8.91
N ALA A 123 3.40 17.81 -9.26
CA ALA A 123 3.30 18.94 -8.35
C ALA A 123 2.10 19.80 -8.76
N PRO A 124 1.31 20.37 -7.85
CA PRO A 124 0.15 21.22 -8.17
C PRO A 124 0.51 22.35 -9.13
N GLY A 125 -0.30 22.52 -10.18
CA GLY A 125 -0.08 23.46 -11.26
C GLY A 125 -0.74 24.82 -11.05
N ASN A 126 -0.90 25.55 -12.15
CA ASN A 126 -1.78 26.72 -12.19
C ASN A 126 -3.25 26.30 -12.41
N TYR A 127 -4.16 27.27 -12.47
CA TYR A 127 -5.60 27.01 -12.67
C TYR A 127 -5.92 26.21 -13.94
N LEU A 128 -5.16 26.38 -15.03
CA LEU A 128 -5.41 25.69 -16.31
C LEU A 128 -5.07 24.20 -16.25
N GLU A 129 -4.15 23.81 -15.37
CA GLU A 129 -3.83 22.40 -15.10
C GLU A 129 -4.90 21.71 -14.25
N GLY A 130 -5.77 22.49 -13.61
CA GLY A 130 -6.97 22.02 -12.93
C GLY A 130 -6.74 21.31 -11.60
N ASP A 131 -5.54 21.42 -11.05
CA ASP A 131 -5.05 20.76 -9.84
C ASP A 131 -4.30 21.71 -8.88
N LYS A 132 -4.60 23.02 -8.96
CA LYS A 132 -3.86 24.10 -8.29
C LYS A 132 -3.69 23.93 -6.77
N ASP A 133 -4.61 23.24 -6.10
CA ASP A 133 -4.58 23.01 -4.65
C ASP A 133 -4.15 21.59 -4.28
N GLY A 134 -3.91 20.71 -5.26
CA GLY A 134 -3.45 19.35 -5.00
C GLY A 134 -3.56 18.40 -6.20
N CYS A 135 -2.49 17.64 -6.44
CA CYS A 135 -2.52 16.43 -7.24
C CYS A 135 -2.95 15.27 -6.34
N PHE A 136 -4.25 14.97 -6.31
CA PHE A 136 -4.81 13.90 -5.47
C PHE A 136 -4.58 12.52 -6.08
N SER A 137 -5.02 11.47 -5.39
CA SER A 137 -4.76 10.06 -5.75
C SER A 137 -5.29 9.70 -7.14
N GLY A 138 -4.82 8.57 -7.66
CA GLY A 138 -5.08 8.15 -9.03
C GLY A 138 -4.52 6.77 -9.35
N SER A 139 -4.27 6.50 -10.63
CA SER A 139 -3.68 5.23 -11.09
C SER A 139 -2.81 5.43 -12.33
N ALA A 140 -1.97 4.43 -12.60
CA ALA A 140 -1.09 4.40 -13.76
C ALA A 140 -1.49 3.27 -14.71
N VAL A 141 -1.34 3.50 -16.00
CA VAL A 141 -1.48 2.48 -17.04
C VAL A 141 -0.29 2.57 -17.98
N SER A 142 0.46 1.46 -18.10
CA SER A 142 1.44 1.27 -19.17
C SER A 142 0.71 0.81 -20.43
N TYR A 143 0.78 1.59 -21.50
CA TYR A 143 0.14 1.24 -22.76
C TYR A 143 0.97 1.72 -23.95
N LYS A 144 1.34 0.78 -24.84
CA LYS A 144 2.09 1.04 -26.09
C LYS A 144 3.34 1.91 -25.89
N GLY A 145 4.12 1.64 -24.85
CA GLY A 145 5.39 2.33 -24.57
C GLY A 145 5.24 3.70 -23.89
N VAL A 146 4.02 4.09 -23.51
CA VAL A 146 3.75 5.33 -22.76
C VAL A 146 3.12 4.97 -21.41
N MET A 147 3.60 5.62 -20.35
CA MET A 147 2.97 5.59 -19.04
C MET A 147 1.95 6.73 -18.96
N TYR A 148 0.71 6.39 -18.64
CA TYR A 148 -0.38 7.35 -18.41
C TYR A 148 -0.70 7.40 -16.93
N LEU A 149 -0.62 8.59 -16.33
CA LEU A 149 -1.04 8.85 -14.95
C LEU A 149 -2.40 9.55 -14.96
N PHE A 150 -3.43 8.84 -14.51
CA PHE A 150 -4.76 9.40 -14.31
C PHE A 150 -4.90 9.77 -12.84
N TYR A 151 -5.26 11.01 -12.54
CA TYR A 151 -5.27 11.51 -11.15
C TYR A 151 -6.39 12.51 -10.93
N THR A 152 -6.75 12.76 -9.68
CA THR A 152 -7.72 13.81 -9.37
C THR A 152 -7.00 15.15 -9.19
N GLY A 153 -7.40 16.16 -9.97
CA GLY A 153 -7.07 17.56 -9.70
C GLY A 153 -8.03 18.14 -8.68
N HIS A 154 -7.48 18.61 -7.55
CA HIS A 154 -8.25 19.21 -6.47
C HIS A 154 -8.16 20.74 -6.48
N GLN A 155 -9.30 21.37 -6.22
CA GLN A 155 -9.40 22.82 -6.06
C GLN A 155 -10.33 23.18 -4.90
N TRP A 156 -9.91 24.15 -4.09
CA TRP A 156 -10.76 24.92 -3.20
C TRP A 156 -11.48 26.02 -3.99
N LEU A 157 -12.77 26.15 -3.72
CA LEU A 157 -13.68 27.12 -4.31
C LEU A 157 -14.04 28.19 -3.28
N ASP A 158 -14.10 29.43 -3.73
CA ASP A 158 -14.83 30.48 -3.00
C ASP A 158 -16.34 30.27 -3.11
N GLU A 159 -17.10 31.02 -2.31
CA GLU A 159 -18.54 30.87 -2.22
C GLU A 159 -19.26 31.19 -3.54
N GLU A 160 -18.77 32.20 -4.28
CA GLU A 160 -19.34 32.62 -5.57
C GLU A 160 -19.19 31.51 -6.61
N THR A 161 -17.97 30.98 -6.78
CA THR A 161 -17.68 29.90 -7.74
C THR A 161 -18.41 28.62 -7.36
N TYR A 162 -18.51 28.32 -6.06
CA TYR A 162 -19.29 27.18 -5.58
C TYR A 162 -20.76 27.31 -5.98
N ASP A 163 -21.37 28.47 -5.74
CA ASP A 163 -22.77 28.70 -6.08
C ASP A 163 -22.98 28.64 -7.60
N GLU A 164 -22.10 29.22 -8.43
CA GLU A 164 -22.19 29.08 -9.89
C GLU A 164 -22.17 27.61 -10.36
N LEU A 165 -21.29 26.79 -9.78
CA LEU A 165 -21.12 25.39 -10.18
C LEU A 165 -22.24 24.47 -9.67
N TYR A 166 -22.73 24.71 -8.45
CA TYR A 166 -23.60 23.77 -7.73
C TYR A 166 -25.02 24.29 -7.42
N SER A 167 -25.28 25.60 -7.45
CA SER A 167 -26.61 26.15 -7.09
C SER A 167 -27.69 26.02 -8.17
N SER A 168 -27.35 25.48 -9.35
CA SER A 168 -28.32 25.24 -10.43
C SER A 168 -29.15 23.95 -10.26
N THR A 169 -29.16 23.34 -9.08
CA THR A 169 -30.15 22.34 -8.64
C THR A 169 -31.31 23.04 -7.93
N SER A 170 -32.27 23.50 -8.74
CA SER A 170 -33.66 23.85 -8.40
C SER A 170 -33.96 24.37 -6.98
N ASP A 171 -34.03 25.69 -6.84
CA ASP A 171 -35.10 26.32 -6.06
C ASP A 171 -35.63 27.53 -6.85
N THR A 172 -36.47 27.24 -7.85
CA THR A 172 -37.54 28.18 -8.21
C THR A 172 -38.71 27.90 -7.28
N GLN A 173 -38.59 28.30 -6.02
CA GLN A 173 -39.76 28.57 -5.19
C GLN A 173 -39.83 30.05 -4.90
N THR A 174 -40.96 30.59 -5.34
CA THR A 174 -41.53 31.89 -5.05
C THR A 174 -41.37 32.31 -3.58
N PRO A 175 -41.32 33.63 -3.29
CA PRO A 175 -41.22 34.11 -1.93
C PRO A 175 -42.55 33.90 -1.20
N ASP A 176 -42.75 32.73 -0.59
CA ASP A 176 -43.89 32.46 0.27
C ASP A 176 -43.56 32.82 1.72
N THR A 177 -44.20 33.90 2.15
CA THR A 177 -44.38 34.31 3.54
C THR A 177 -45.15 33.26 4.34
N HIS A 178 -44.67 32.96 5.55
CA HIS A 178 -45.32 32.22 6.65
C HIS A 178 -45.38 30.68 6.57
N SER A 179 -44.54 30.02 7.40
CA SER A 179 -44.98 28.98 8.35
C SER A 179 -43.77 28.37 9.08
N SER A 180 -43.66 28.64 10.38
CA SER A 180 -42.74 27.98 11.29
C SER A 180 -43.33 26.64 11.72
N ASN A 181 -42.82 25.51 11.20
CA ASN A 181 -42.71 24.18 11.85
C ASN A 181 -42.54 23.04 10.83
N ALA A 182 -41.39 22.99 10.15
CA ALA A 182 -40.90 21.78 9.48
C ALA A 182 -39.54 21.38 10.10
N PRO A 183 -39.25 20.08 10.28
CA PRO A 183 -37.97 19.65 10.81
C PRO A 183 -36.87 20.08 9.84
N GLN A 184 -35.91 20.87 10.33
CA GLN A 184 -34.75 21.30 9.56
C GLN A 184 -33.95 20.06 9.13
N THR A 185 -34.12 19.62 7.89
CA THR A 185 -33.14 18.75 7.22
C THR A 185 -31.83 19.52 7.20
N LYS A 186 -30.80 19.02 7.90
CA LYS A 186 -29.46 19.61 7.89
C LYS A 186 -29.04 19.82 6.43
N ARG A 187 -28.94 21.08 5.98
CA ARG A 187 -28.29 21.38 4.70
C ARG A 187 -26.86 20.83 4.79
N PRO A 188 -26.35 20.13 3.75
CA PRO A 188 -24.94 19.77 3.73
C PRO A 188 -24.11 21.05 3.85
N VAL A 189 -23.02 20.98 4.61
CA VAL A 189 -22.05 22.07 4.71
C VAL A 189 -21.54 22.35 3.29
N LYS A 190 -21.49 23.62 2.86
CA LYS A 190 -20.81 23.98 1.61
C LYS A 190 -19.34 23.60 1.77
N GLU A 191 -18.92 22.47 1.19
CA GLU A 191 -17.54 21.98 1.36
C GLU A 191 -16.54 22.75 0.47
N GLY A 192 -17.01 23.60 -0.44
CA GLY A 192 -16.14 24.52 -1.18
C GLY A 192 -15.07 23.81 -2.02
N ILE A 193 -15.39 22.65 -2.61
CA ILE A 193 -14.43 21.86 -3.40
C ILE A 193 -14.88 21.62 -4.84
N TYR A 194 -13.89 21.47 -5.72
CA TYR A 194 -14.03 20.94 -7.06
C TYR A 194 -13.00 19.85 -7.31
N GLN A 195 -13.48 18.68 -7.76
CA GLN A 195 -12.63 17.51 -8.04
C GLN A 195 -12.91 17.03 -9.46
N GLN A 196 -11.88 17.04 -10.29
CA GLN A 196 -11.93 16.60 -11.69
C GLN A 196 -10.78 15.64 -11.99
N GLN A 197 -10.91 14.82 -13.03
CA GLN A 197 -9.86 13.87 -13.37
C GLN A 197 -8.94 14.48 -14.44
N CYS A 198 -7.66 14.44 -14.15
CA CYS A 198 -6.56 14.96 -14.94
C CYS A 198 -5.69 13.83 -15.49
N LEU A 199 -4.86 14.16 -16.46
CA LEU A 199 -3.93 13.24 -17.10
C LEU A 199 -2.52 13.82 -17.14
N ALA A 200 -1.52 12.99 -16.87
CA ALA A 200 -0.12 13.22 -17.21
C ALA A 200 0.45 12.00 -17.95
N VAL A 201 1.50 12.21 -18.74
CA VAL A 201 2.13 11.15 -19.55
C VAL A 201 3.64 11.17 -19.43
N SER A 202 4.26 10.00 -19.57
CA SER A 202 5.72 9.84 -19.59
C SER A 202 6.14 8.73 -20.55
N GLU A 203 7.25 8.93 -21.25
CA GLU A 203 7.88 7.94 -22.13
C GLU A 203 9.06 7.23 -21.45
N ASP A 204 9.70 7.88 -20.48
CA ASP A 204 10.85 7.34 -19.72
C ASP A 204 10.44 6.75 -18.35
N GLY A 205 9.26 7.11 -17.85
CA GLY A 205 8.74 6.72 -16.53
C GLY A 205 9.27 7.57 -15.37
N ILE A 206 10.04 8.63 -15.65
CA ILE A 206 10.70 9.50 -14.66
C ILE A 206 10.25 10.96 -14.81
N THR A 207 10.15 11.46 -16.04
CA THR A 207 9.72 12.83 -16.36
C THR A 207 8.29 12.82 -16.89
N PHE A 208 7.44 13.70 -16.36
CA PHE A 208 6.01 13.69 -16.65
C PHE A 208 5.54 15.00 -17.27
N THR A 209 4.78 14.90 -18.35
CA THR A 209 4.10 16.04 -18.98
C THR A 209 2.61 16.00 -18.66
N LYS A 210 2.11 17.01 -17.94
CA LYS A 210 0.68 17.16 -17.70
C LYS A 210 -0.08 17.51 -18.98
N ARG A 211 -1.24 16.89 -19.15
CA ARG A 211 -2.24 17.18 -20.18
C ARG A 211 -3.44 17.95 -19.63
N GLY A 212 -3.52 18.09 -18.31
CA GLY A 212 -4.59 18.81 -17.61
C GLY A 212 -5.88 18.00 -17.47
N PRO A 213 -7.02 18.65 -17.22
CA PRO A 213 -8.29 17.99 -17.00
C PRO A 213 -8.82 17.27 -18.25
N ILE A 214 -9.23 16.02 -18.08
CA ILE A 214 -9.79 15.17 -19.14
C ILE A 214 -11.23 14.70 -18.84
N LEU A 215 -11.66 14.78 -17.58
CA LEU A 215 -13.01 14.40 -17.15
C LEU A 215 -13.49 15.27 -15.99
N LYS A 216 -14.54 16.05 -16.23
CA LYS A 216 -15.22 16.83 -15.19
C LYS A 216 -16.18 15.95 -14.40
N PRO A 217 -16.45 16.25 -13.12
CA PRO A 217 -17.51 15.58 -12.39
C PRO A 217 -18.86 15.79 -13.10
N PRO A 218 -19.76 14.80 -13.12
CA PRO A 218 -21.12 15.02 -13.59
C PRO A 218 -21.83 16.04 -12.69
N LYS A 219 -22.84 16.74 -13.25
CA LYS A 219 -23.64 17.70 -12.48
C LYS A 219 -24.24 17.02 -11.24
N GLY A 220 -24.16 17.67 -10.09
CA GLY A 220 -24.68 17.18 -8.80
C GLY A 220 -23.67 16.42 -7.94
N TYR A 221 -22.49 16.05 -8.47
CA TYR A 221 -21.45 15.36 -7.71
C TYR A 221 -20.36 16.34 -7.24
N ILE A 222 -20.31 16.59 -5.94
CA ILE A 222 -19.29 17.44 -5.30
C ILE A 222 -17.99 16.65 -5.08
N HIS A 223 -18.10 15.42 -4.57
CA HIS A 223 -16.98 14.50 -4.47
C HIS A 223 -16.93 13.62 -5.72
N CYS A 224 -15.78 13.59 -6.37
CA CYS A 224 -15.53 12.78 -7.56
C CYS A 224 -14.01 12.60 -7.70
N ARG A 225 -13.46 11.52 -7.12
CA ARG A 225 -12.01 11.34 -7.00
C ARG A 225 -11.51 9.91 -7.08
N ASP A 226 -10.20 9.79 -7.16
CA ASP A 226 -9.40 8.57 -7.10
C ASP A 226 -9.65 7.63 -8.30
N PRO A 227 -9.33 8.06 -9.54
CA PRO A 227 -9.62 7.29 -10.74
C PRO A 227 -8.74 6.03 -10.84
N LYS A 228 -9.36 4.86 -10.96
CA LYS A 228 -8.71 3.62 -11.40
C LYS A 228 -9.01 3.35 -12.86
N VAL A 229 -7.96 3.28 -13.67
CA VAL A 229 -8.05 3.05 -15.12
C VAL A 229 -7.49 1.69 -15.50
N TRP A 230 -8.09 1.06 -16.51
CA TRP A 230 -7.56 -0.13 -17.17
C TRP A 230 -7.96 -0.16 -18.64
N VAL A 231 -7.27 -1.01 -19.41
CA VAL A 231 -7.60 -1.30 -20.81
C VAL A 231 -8.09 -2.73 -20.91
N GLN A 232 -9.22 -2.93 -21.57
CA GLN A 232 -9.79 -4.24 -21.87
C GLN A 232 -10.48 -4.17 -23.24
N ASP A 233 -10.22 -5.16 -24.10
CA ASP A 233 -10.82 -5.27 -25.44
C ASP A 233 -10.67 -3.97 -26.27
N ASP A 234 -9.45 -3.42 -26.30
CA ASP A 234 -9.07 -2.15 -26.95
C ASP A 234 -9.89 -0.92 -26.51
N ARG A 235 -10.51 -1.00 -25.34
CA ARG A 235 -11.30 0.08 -24.74
C ARG A 235 -10.73 0.44 -23.36
N TRP A 236 -10.69 1.74 -23.10
CA TRP A 236 -10.32 2.29 -21.81
C TRP A 236 -11.53 2.34 -20.91
N PHE A 237 -11.34 1.96 -19.64
CA PHE A 237 -12.34 2.07 -18.60
C PHE A 237 -11.76 2.86 -17.43
N MET A 238 -12.60 3.67 -16.80
CA MET A 238 -12.24 4.46 -15.62
C MET A 238 -13.35 4.33 -14.59
N VAL A 239 -13.00 3.88 -13.38
CA VAL A 239 -13.89 3.93 -12.22
C VAL A 239 -13.45 5.06 -11.29
N VAL A 240 -14.41 5.83 -10.78
CA VAL A 240 -14.18 7.01 -9.92
C VAL A 240 -15.12 6.96 -8.73
N GLY A 241 -14.59 7.19 -7.52
CA GLY A 241 -15.40 7.30 -6.31
C GLY A 241 -16.17 8.62 -6.29
N ALA A 242 -17.44 8.58 -5.91
CA ALA A 242 -18.30 9.77 -5.87
C ALA A 242 -19.30 9.73 -4.69
N ARG A 243 -19.87 10.90 -4.39
CA ARG A 243 -20.93 11.10 -3.40
C ARG A 243 -22.12 11.76 -4.07
N ASP A 244 -23.30 11.17 -3.95
CA ASP A 244 -24.52 11.72 -4.55
C ASP A 244 -25.27 12.70 -3.65
N GLU A 245 -26.38 13.23 -4.17
CA GLU A 245 -27.26 14.18 -3.48
C GLU A 245 -27.96 13.61 -2.24
N GLN A 246 -27.99 12.27 -2.08
CA GLN A 246 -28.52 11.60 -0.89
C GLN A 246 -27.45 11.32 0.16
N ASP A 247 -26.24 11.88 -0.01
CA ASP A 247 -25.12 11.69 0.90
C ASP A 247 -24.62 10.24 0.96
N LEU A 248 -24.64 9.53 -0.19
CA LEU A 248 -24.21 8.14 -0.29
C LEU A 248 -23.00 7.95 -1.19
N GLY A 249 -22.06 7.12 -0.74
CA GLY A 249 -20.89 6.71 -1.50
C GLY A 249 -21.23 5.76 -2.64
N LEU A 250 -20.71 6.04 -3.83
CA LEU A 250 -20.89 5.22 -5.04
C LEU A 250 -19.69 5.27 -5.97
N LEU A 251 -19.70 4.41 -6.99
CA LEU A 251 -18.70 4.39 -8.06
C LEU A 251 -19.34 4.71 -9.41
N LEU A 252 -18.69 5.61 -10.14
CA LEU A 252 -19.04 5.96 -11.52
C LEU A 252 -18.07 5.26 -12.46
N LEU A 253 -18.59 4.55 -13.47
CA LEU A 253 -17.83 3.90 -14.51
C LEU A 253 -17.99 4.64 -15.84
N TYR A 254 -16.86 4.97 -16.44
CA TYR A 254 -16.74 5.58 -17.75
C TYR A 254 -16.00 4.63 -18.71
N SER A 255 -16.22 4.82 -20.01
CA SER A 255 -15.43 4.13 -21.03
C SER A 255 -15.09 5.04 -22.19
N SER A 256 -13.92 4.86 -22.79
CA SER A 256 -13.46 5.62 -23.95
C SER A 256 -12.64 4.77 -24.94
N SER A 257 -12.61 5.18 -26.20
CA SER A 257 -11.65 4.67 -27.19
C SER A 257 -10.32 5.44 -27.20
N ASP A 258 -10.25 6.56 -26.49
CA ASP A 258 -9.09 7.46 -26.44
C ASP A 258 -8.82 7.84 -24.97
N PRO A 259 -7.61 7.57 -24.43
CA PRO A 259 -7.29 7.85 -23.03
C PRO A 259 -7.37 9.34 -22.68
N THR A 260 -7.37 10.24 -23.68
CA THR A 260 -7.41 11.69 -23.50
C THR A 260 -8.81 12.29 -23.58
N ARG A 261 -9.82 11.53 -24.05
CA ARG A 261 -11.17 12.05 -24.31
C ARG A 261 -12.21 11.24 -23.57
N TRP A 262 -12.88 11.87 -22.61
CA TRP A 262 -13.94 11.24 -21.82
C TRP A 262 -15.20 12.11 -21.86
N ASN A 263 -16.37 11.49 -21.80
CA ASN A 263 -17.65 12.20 -21.80
C ASN A 263 -18.25 12.16 -20.38
N SER A 264 -18.27 13.30 -19.70
CA SER A 264 -18.78 13.44 -18.33
C SER A 264 -20.27 13.15 -18.18
N SER A 265 -21.04 13.19 -19.27
CA SER A 265 -22.47 12.86 -19.27
C SER A 265 -22.75 11.39 -19.60
N ASN A 266 -21.74 10.61 -19.99
CA ASN A 266 -21.91 9.20 -20.37
C ASN A 266 -21.19 8.28 -19.39
N TYR A 267 -21.87 7.98 -18.28
CA TYR A 267 -21.39 7.09 -17.24
C TYR A 267 -22.45 6.08 -16.83
N THR A 268 -22.00 4.99 -16.21
CA THR A 268 -22.83 3.99 -15.55
C THR A 268 -22.52 4.01 -14.06
N MET A 269 -23.53 3.95 -13.20
CA MET A 269 -23.32 3.73 -11.77
C MET A 269 -22.91 2.26 -11.58
N LEU A 270 -21.62 2.02 -11.33
CA LEU A 270 -21.07 0.67 -11.21
C LEU A 270 -21.59 -0.03 -9.96
N ALA A 271 -21.54 0.67 -8.84
CA ALA A 271 -21.97 0.19 -7.53
C ALA A 271 -22.28 1.37 -6.62
N LYS A 272 -23.13 1.15 -5.62
CA LYS A 272 -23.54 2.15 -4.62
C LYS A 272 -23.71 1.47 -3.26
N THR A 273 -23.33 2.15 -2.19
CA THR A 273 -23.53 1.64 -0.83
C THR A 273 -25.01 1.56 -0.47
N THR A 274 -25.38 0.54 0.31
CA THR A 274 -26.70 0.43 0.95
C THR A 274 -26.68 0.93 2.40
N ASP A 275 -25.50 1.16 2.98
CA ASP A 275 -25.36 1.71 4.32
C ASP A 275 -25.50 3.23 4.28
N LYS A 276 -26.52 3.75 4.97
CA LYS A 276 -26.86 5.18 5.02
C LYS A 276 -25.83 6.04 5.74
N ASN A 277 -24.90 5.43 6.47
CA ASN A 277 -23.82 6.15 7.12
C ASN A 277 -22.58 6.31 6.22
N VAL A 278 -22.52 5.56 5.11
CA VAL A 278 -21.37 5.58 4.21
C VAL A 278 -21.59 6.63 3.13
N PHE A 279 -20.86 7.74 3.23
CA PHE A 279 -21.02 8.88 2.34
C PHE A 279 -19.99 8.94 1.20
N MET A 280 -18.92 8.14 1.27
CA MET A 280 -17.91 8.09 0.22
C MET A 280 -17.25 6.72 0.15
N TRP A 281 -16.92 6.28 -1.07
CA TRP A 281 -15.98 5.20 -1.31
C TRP A 281 -14.73 5.77 -1.98
N GLU A 282 -13.64 5.90 -1.21
CA GLU A 282 -12.36 6.36 -1.72
C GLU A 282 -11.52 5.22 -2.29
N CYS A 283 -10.54 5.62 -3.13
CA CYS A 283 -9.50 4.75 -3.67
C CYS A 283 -10.05 3.42 -4.23
N PRO A 284 -11.03 3.45 -5.16
CA PRO A 284 -11.53 2.23 -5.76
C PRO A 284 -10.42 1.54 -6.55
N ASP A 285 -10.27 0.23 -6.36
CA ASP A 285 -9.45 -0.61 -7.22
C ASP A 285 -10.30 -1.80 -7.71
N PHE A 286 -10.44 -1.92 -9.02
CA PHE A 286 -11.39 -2.82 -9.66
C PHE A 286 -10.69 -3.65 -10.73
N PHE A 287 -10.73 -4.98 -10.59
CA PHE A 287 -10.00 -5.87 -11.47
C PHE A 287 -10.57 -7.29 -11.54
N PRO A 288 -10.32 -8.03 -12.65
CA PRO A 288 -10.60 -9.46 -12.72
C PRO A 288 -9.77 -10.25 -11.70
N PHE A 289 -10.42 -11.16 -10.97
CA PHE A 289 -9.82 -11.98 -9.93
C PHE A 289 -10.42 -13.40 -9.92
N GLY A 290 -9.80 -14.30 -10.69
CA GLY A 290 -10.37 -15.61 -11.00
C GLY A 290 -11.56 -15.47 -11.95
N ASN A 291 -12.69 -16.11 -11.62
CA ASN A 291 -13.92 -16.07 -12.43
C ASN A 291 -14.84 -14.88 -12.09
N GLU A 292 -14.42 -14.00 -11.18
CA GLU A 292 -15.18 -12.84 -10.70
C GLU A 292 -14.31 -11.58 -10.80
N PHE A 293 -14.89 -10.44 -10.43
CA PHE A 293 -14.16 -9.20 -10.18
C PHE A 293 -13.98 -8.98 -8.69
N ALA A 294 -12.83 -8.42 -8.31
CA ALA A 294 -12.60 -7.85 -7.00
C ALA A 294 -12.79 -6.33 -7.07
N LEU A 295 -13.45 -5.79 -6.06
CA LEU A 295 -13.55 -4.35 -5.81
C LEU A 295 -12.95 -4.07 -4.43
N LEU A 296 -11.85 -3.32 -4.38
CA LEU A 296 -11.30 -2.76 -3.15
C LEU A 296 -11.77 -1.32 -3.03
N VAL A 297 -12.21 -0.92 -1.84
CA VAL A 297 -12.68 0.44 -1.54
C VAL A 297 -12.41 0.82 -0.09
N CYS A 298 -12.37 2.13 0.16
CA CYS A 298 -12.22 2.72 1.48
C CYS A 298 -13.50 3.49 1.86
N PRO A 299 -14.47 2.85 2.54
CA PRO A 299 -15.73 3.52 2.90
C PRO A 299 -15.55 4.51 4.05
N GLN A 300 -15.88 5.77 3.80
CA GLN A 300 -15.96 6.78 4.86
C GLN A 300 -17.35 6.80 5.50
N GLY A 301 -17.40 6.85 6.83
CA GLY A 301 -18.62 6.87 7.63
C GLY A 301 -19.16 5.49 8.06
N LEU A 302 -18.53 4.40 7.61
CA LEU A 302 -18.85 3.05 8.06
C LEU A 302 -18.63 2.93 9.57
N GLN A 303 -19.66 2.48 10.29
CA GLN A 303 -19.62 2.40 11.75
C GLN A 303 -18.89 1.14 12.23
N ALA A 304 -18.15 1.28 13.33
CA ALA A 304 -17.52 0.16 14.02
C ALA A 304 -18.56 -0.89 14.46
N ASN A 305 -18.22 -2.17 14.32
CA ASN A 305 -19.07 -3.27 14.75
C ASN A 305 -18.25 -4.35 15.47
N GLY A 306 -18.36 -4.41 16.80
CA GLY A 306 -17.55 -5.32 17.62
C GLY A 306 -16.06 -5.03 17.42
N TYR A 307 -15.32 -6.03 16.93
CA TYR A 307 -13.90 -5.93 16.58
C TYR A 307 -13.62 -5.40 15.18
N ARG A 308 -14.64 -5.27 14.33
CA ARG A 308 -14.51 -4.86 12.93
C ARG A 308 -14.65 -3.36 12.76
N PHE A 309 -14.03 -2.84 11.70
CA PHE A 309 -14.16 -1.46 11.24
C PHE A 309 -13.79 -0.44 12.34
N ARG A 310 -12.70 -0.70 13.05
CA ARG A 310 -12.27 0.10 14.20
C ARG A 310 -11.43 1.31 13.85
N ASN A 311 -10.83 1.32 12.66
CA ASN A 311 -10.08 2.48 12.15
C ASN A 311 -11.06 3.58 11.73
N THR A 312 -10.61 4.84 11.75
CA THR A 312 -11.42 6.02 11.39
C THR A 312 -12.19 5.79 10.09
N PHE A 313 -11.49 5.28 9.08
CA PHE A 313 -12.07 4.74 7.86
C PHE A 313 -11.39 3.39 7.56
N PRO A 314 -12.13 2.29 7.43
CA PRO A 314 -11.56 1.00 7.09
C PRO A 314 -11.26 0.88 5.58
N SER A 315 -10.45 -0.11 5.23
CA SER A 315 -10.20 -0.51 3.84
C SER A 315 -10.53 -1.99 3.67
N GLY A 316 -11.23 -2.32 2.58
CA GLY A 316 -11.71 -3.68 2.39
C GLY A 316 -12.03 -4.00 0.95
N TYR A 317 -12.53 -5.21 0.74
CA TYR A 317 -12.88 -5.74 -0.57
C TYR A 317 -14.28 -6.37 -0.61
N CYS A 318 -14.83 -6.41 -1.82
CA CYS A 318 -15.97 -7.22 -2.21
C CYS A 318 -15.59 -8.06 -3.43
N PHE A 319 -16.20 -9.24 -3.57
CA PHE A 319 -16.18 -10.00 -4.83
C PHE A 319 -17.54 -9.92 -5.50
N GLY A 320 -17.57 -10.05 -6.82
CA GLY A 320 -18.82 -10.03 -7.56
C GLY A 320 -18.65 -10.19 -9.07
N TYR A 321 -19.78 -10.12 -9.76
CA TYR A 321 -19.84 -10.24 -11.22
C TYR A 321 -19.92 -8.85 -11.85
N PHE A 322 -19.11 -8.63 -12.88
CA PHE A 322 -19.19 -7.45 -13.73
C PHE A 322 -20.02 -7.79 -14.96
N GLY A 323 -21.25 -7.26 -15.03
CA GLY A 323 -22.23 -7.60 -16.06
C GLY A 323 -21.98 -6.92 -17.40
N ALA A 324 -22.61 -7.44 -18.46
CA ALA A 324 -22.57 -6.81 -19.79
C ALA A 324 -23.25 -5.42 -19.83
N ASP A 325 -24.14 -5.16 -18.87
CA ASP A 325 -24.76 -3.86 -18.58
C ASP A 325 -23.81 -2.90 -17.84
N LYS A 326 -22.57 -3.33 -17.57
CA LYS A 326 -21.52 -2.60 -16.85
C LYS A 326 -21.86 -2.27 -15.40
N THR A 327 -22.70 -3.08 -14.76
CA THR A 327 -22.96 -3.00 -13.32
C THR A 327 -22.16 -4.06 -12.56
N PHE A 328 -21.93 -3.82 -11.26
CA PHE A 328 -21.24 -4.77 -10.38
C PHE A 328 -22.19 -5.29 -9.30
N SER A 329 -22.45 -6.59 -9.33
CA SER A 329 -23.27 -7.28 -8.33
C SER A 329 -22.40 -8.10 -7.39
N THR A 330 -22.42 -7.77 -6.11
CA THR A 330 -21.58 -8.41 -5.08
C THR A 330 -22.04 -9.83 -4.77
N SER A 331 -21.12 -10.78 -4.80
CA SER A 331 -21.29 -12.16 -4.31
C SER A 331 -20.77 -12.33 -2.88
N VAL A 332 -19.80 -11.50 -2.46
CA VAL A 332 -19.25 -11.46 -1.10
C VAL A 332 -19.34 -10.03 -0.57
N ASN A 333 -19.89 -9.88 0.63
CA ASN A 333 -20.01 -8.61 1.34
C ASN A 333 -18.64 -8.07 1.79
N PHE A 334 -18.60 -6.77 2.04
CA PHE A 334 -17.40 -6.04 2.44
C PHE A 334 -16.61 -6.72 3.58
N THR A 335 -15.36 -7.05 3.29
CA THR A 335 -14.41 -7.70 4.19
C THR A 335 -13.15 -6.84 4.33
N GLU A 336 -12.67 -6.62 5.55
CA GLU A 336 -11.46 -5.82 5.80
C GLU A 336 -10.24 -6.52 5.18
N LEU A 337 -9.36 -5.73 4.57
CA LEU A 337 -8.07 -6.22 4.05
C LEU A 337 -7.06 -6.37 5.18
N ASP A 338 -7.08 -5.46 6.14
CA ASP A 338 -6.14 -5.44 7.25
C ASP A 338 -6.93 -5.11 8.52
N GLU A 339 -6.77 -5.95 9.54
CA GLU A 339 -7.44 -5.80 10.84
C GLU A 339 -6.55 -5.06 11.84
N GLY A 340 -5.38 -4.57 11.43
CA GLY A 340 -4.45 -3.80 12.24
C GLY A 340 -4.84 -2.34 12.47
N GLN A 341 -4.02 -1.65 13.26
CA GLN A 341 -4.25 -0.27 13.69
C GLN A 341 -4.10 0.72 12.54
N ASP A 342 -3.14 0.48 11.65
CA ASP A 342 -2.64 1.47 10.70
C ASP A 342 -2.57 0.85 9.30
N PHE A 343 -3.69 0.95 8.58
CA PHE A 343 -3.80 0.54 7.18
C PHE A 343 -4.92 1.32 6.49
N TYR A 344 -4.62 1.94 5.35
CA TYR A 344 -5.61 2.62 4.52
C TYR A 344 -5.23 2.67 3.04
N SER A 345 -6.21 2.97 2.17
CA SER A 345 -6.03 3.25 0.73
C SER A 345 -5.09 2.32 -0.05
N PRO A 346 -5.37 1.01 -0.10
CA PRO A 346 -4.60 0.10 -0.94
C PRO A 346 -4.83 0.33 -2.42
N GLN A 347 -3.79 0.09 -3.21
CA GLN A 347 -3.89 -0.05 -4.67
C GLN A 347 -3.14 -1.30 -5.10
N SER A 348 -3.60 -1.95 -6.18
CA SER A 348 -2.96 -3.13 -6.76
C SER A 348 -2.55 -2.93 -8.22
N PHE A 349 -1.60 -3.75 -8.65
CA PHE A 349 -1.11 -3.82 -10.02
C PHE A 349 -0.70 -5.25 -10.38
N VAL A 350 -0.56 -5.50 -11.68
CA VAL A 350 -0.09 -6.81 -12.19
C VAL A 350 1.40 -6.72 -12.48
N THR A 351 2.16 -7.67 -11.95
CA THR A 351 3.60 -7.82 -12.20
C THR A 351 3.86 -8.46 -13.57
N PRO A 352 5.08 -8.37 -14.13
CA PRO A 352 5.41 -8.99 -15.41
C PRO A 352 5.18 -10.51 -15.47
N ASP A 353 5.29 -11.18 -14.32
CA ASP A 353 5.04 -12.63 -14.20
C ASP A 353 3.57 -12.97 -13.90
N GLY A 354 2.66 -12.00 -14.01
CA GLY A 354 1.21 -12.22 -13.94
C GLY A 354 0.62 -12.25 -12.53
N ARG A 355 1.44 -12.05 -11.48
CA ARG A 355 0.93 -11.92 -10.10
C ARG A 355 0.26 -10.57 -9.91
N ARG A 356 -0.67 -10.50 -8.97
CA ARG A 356 -1.22 -9.23 -8.50
C ARG A 356 -0.63 -8.88 -7.15
N LEU A 357 0.04 -7.73 -7.08
CA LEU A 357 0.55 -7.19 -5.83
C LEU A 357 -0.27 -5.98 -5.40
N MET A 358 -0.41 -5.80 -4.10
CA MET A 358 -1.10 -4.69 -3.46
C MET A 358 -0.15 -4.00 -2.47
N ILE A 359 -0.20 -2.67 -2.41
CA ILE A 359 0.49 -1.86 -1.40
C ILE A 359 -0.54 -0.92 -0.79
N GLY A 360 -0.53 -0.79 0.53
CA GLY A 360 -1.36 0.16 1.27
C GLY A 360 -0.54 1.24 1.97
N TRP A 361 -1.22 2.28 2.44
CA TRP A 361 -0.64 3.24 3.37
C TRP A 361 -0.61 2.61 4.76
N LEU A 362 0.60 2.43 5.31
CA LEU A 362 0.81 2.00 6.69
C LEU A 362 0.75 3.21 7.63
N GLY A 363 -0.48 3.71 7.75
CA GLY A 363 -0.87 4.85 8.56
C GLY A 363 -2.40 4.92 8.59
N GLY A 364 -2.95 6.08 8.91
CA GLY A 364 -4.39 6.27 8.90
C GLY A 364 -4.79 7.65 9.35
N TRP A 365 -6.01 8.03 9.00
CA TRP A 365 -6.57 9.31 9.42
C TRP A 365 -6.81 9.36 10.92
N GLY A 366 -6.45 10.48 11.55
CA GLY A 366 -6.69 10.73 12.97
C GLY A 366 -5.62 10.18 13.91
N THR A 367 -4.57 9.55 13.39
CA THR A 367 -3.43 9.10 14.20
C THR A 367 -2.29 10.11 14.12
N ASN A 368 -1.83 10.61 15.27
CA ASN A 368 -0.63 11.45 15.34
C ASN A 368 0.59 10.56 15.62
N PHE A 369 1.55 10.55 14.69
CA PHE A 369 2.72 9.70 14.79
C PHE A 369 3.91 10.46 15.37
N PRO A 370 4.63 9.91 16.37
CA PRO A 370 5.82 10.54 16.95
C PRO A 370 6.91 10.92 15.96
N CYS A 371 7.02 10.20 14.84
CA CYS A 371 8.01 10.51 13.80
C CYS A 371 7.77 11.86 13.11
N THR A 372 6.58 12.46 13.24
CA THR A 372 6.31 13.84 12.78
C THR A 372 7.34 14.82 13.33
N GLU A 373 7.77 14.65 14.59
CA GLU A 373 8.80 15.48 15.22
C GLU A 373 10.19 15.31 14.58
N ASP A 374 10.45 14.15 13.98
CA ASP A 374 11.71 13.87 13.26
C ASP A 374 11.73 14.52 11.87
N GLY A 375 10.63 15.06 11.36
CA GLY A 375 10.57 15.69 10.03
C GLY A 375 10.07 14.79 8.89
N TRP A 376 9.43 13.66 9.23
CA TRP A 376 8.76 12.78 8.27
C TRP A 376 7.52 12.12 8.89
N ASN A 377 6.54 11.73 8.07
CA ASN A 377 5.33 11.08 8.56
C ASN A 377 4.92 9.91 7.66
N SER A 378 4.54 8.80 8.31
CA SER A 378 3.97 7.61 7.69
C SER A 378 4.91 6.83 6.77
N GLN A 379 4.45 5.66 6.31
CA GLN A 379 5.16 4.81 5.35
C GLN A 379 4.15 3.93 4.60
N LEU A 380 4.59 3.20 3.58
CA LEU A 380 3.79 2.19 2.90
C LEU A 380 3.95 0.82 3.56
N THR A 381 2.98 -0.07 3.33
CA THR A 381 3.12 -1.49 3.67
C THR A 381 4.18 -2.15 2.78
N LEU A 382 4.58 -3.36 3.14
CA LEU A 382 5.18 -4.28 2.20
C LEU A 382 4.25 -4.48 0.99
N PRO A 383 4.79 -4.76 -0.21
CA PRO A 383 4.00 -5.36 -1.27
C PRO A 383 3.40 -6.68 -0.76
N ARG A 384 2.13 -6.92 -1.07
CA ARG A 384 1.40 -8.13 -0.69
C ARG A 384 0.87 -8.81 -1.93
N GLU A 385 1.20 -10.07 -2.12
CA GLU A 385 0.67 -10.89 -3.21
C GLU A 385 -0.77 -11.30 -2.89
N LEU A 386 -1.69 -10.97 -3.80
CA LEU A 386 -3.10 -11.27 -3.67
C LEU A 386 -3.44 -12.60 -4.33
N GLN A 387 -4.03 -13.51 -3.56
CA GLN A 387 -4.50 -14.79 -4.05
C GLN A 387 -5.91 -15.06 -3.54
N ARG A 388 -6.71 -15.79 -4.31
CA ARG A 388 -8.01 -16.28 -3.83
C ARG A 388 -7.81 -17.63 -3.17
N ASP A 389 -8.23 -17.76 -1.92
CA ASP A 389 -8.24 -19.04 -1.24
C ASP A 389 -9.32 -19.95 -1.89
N PRO A 390 -8.96 -21.11 -2.45
CA PRO A 390 -9.94 -22.02 -3.08
C PRO A 390 -10.85 -22.72 -2.06
N LYS A 391 -10.46 -22.78 -0.78
CA LYS A 391 -11.21 -23.41 0.32
C LYS A 391 -12.16 -22.43 1.01
N THR A 392 -11.68 -21.24 1.36
CA THR A 392 -12.49 -20.24 2.09
C THR A 392 -13.17 -19.25 1.16
N GLY A 393 -12.68 -19.12 -0.08
CA GLY A 393 -13.14 -18.11 -1.03
C GLY A 393 -12.68 -16.69 -0.72
N ARG A 394 -11.95 -16.47 0.39
CA ARG A 394 -11.46 -15.15 0.83
C ARG A 394 -10.21 -14.73 0.05
N MET A 395 -9.92 -13.43 0.09
CA MET A 395 -8.64 -12.89 -0.37
C MET A 395 -7.56 -13.19 0.66
N ARG A 396 -6.50 -13.86 0.22
CA ARG A 396 -5.25 -14.01 0.97
C ARG A 396 -4.24 -12.97 0.51
N GLN A 397 -3.46 -12.51 1.48
CA GLN A 397 -2.34 -11.59 1.28
C GLN A 397 -1.08 -12.23 1.81
N THR A 398 -0.11 -12.52 0.95
CA THR A 398 1.17 -13.11 1.37
C THR A 398 2.35 -12.22 1.02
N PRO A 399 3.42 -12.21 1.83
CA PRO A 399 4.67 -11.54 1.46
C PRO A 399 5.20 -12.10 0.14
N PRO A 400 5.56 -11.27 -0.85
CA PRO A 400 6.07 -11.74 -2.12
C PRO A 400 7.47 -12.32 -1.93
N ARG A 401 7.80 -13.30 -2.77
CA ARG A 401 9.05 -14.07 -2.72
C ARG A 401 10.30 -13.18 -2.77
N GLU A 402 10.21 -12.01 -3.39
CA GLU A 402 11.28 -11.02 -3.51
C GLU A 402 11.81 -10.57 -2.14
N LEU A 403 10.96 -10.49 -1.11
CA LEU A 403 11.38 -10.06 0.24
C LEU A 403 12.43 -10.98 0.88
N LYS A 404 12.61 -12.20 0.37
CA LYS A 404 13.71 -13.09 0.80
C LYS A 404 15.08 -12.47 0.54
N LEU A 405 15.20 -11.54 -0.41
CA LEU A 405 16.43 -10.78 -0.66
C LEU A 405 16.84 -9.92 0.55
N LEU A 406 15.92 -9.61 1.48
CA LEU A 406 16.24 -8.89 2.71
C LEU A 406 16.92 -9.79 3.76
N ARG A 407 16.81 -11.12 3.67
CA ARG A 407 17.30 -12.03 4.72
C ARG A 407 18.83 -12.05 4.77
N LEU A 408 19.39 -11.79 5.95
CA LEU A 408 20.82 -11.94 6.22
C LEU A 408 21.13 -13.38 6.66
N GLY A 409 21.42 -14.24 5.67
CA GLY A 409 21.87 -15.62 5.88
C GLY A 409 20.75 -16.65 6.11
N GLU A 410 21.16 -17.85 6.55
CA GLU A 410 20.28 -18.96 6.91
C GLU A 410 19.68 -18.66 8.30
N GLY A 411 18.37 -18.47 8.39
CA GLY A 411 17.71 -17.98 9.61
C GLY A 411 17.95 -18.83 10.85
N THR A 412 17.86 -18.21 12.02
CA THR A 412 18.02 -18.88 13.31
C THR A 412 16.75 -19.67 13.64
N VAL A 413 16.85 -21.00 13.66
CA VAL A 413 15.75 -21.88 14.06
C VAL A 413 15.57 -21.85 15.57
N LEU A 414 14.34 -21.58 16.01
CA LEU A 414 13.95 -21.70 17.41
C LEU A 414 13.47 -23.14 17.65
N PRO A 415 13.93 -23.81 18.73
CA PRO A 415 13.45 -25.15 19.06
C PRO A 415 11.97 -25.12 19.47
N VAL A 416 11.38 -26.30 19.67
CA VAL A 416 10.10 -26.40 20.39
C VAL A 416 10.31 -25.77 21.78
N LEU A 417 9.51 -24.77 22.13
CA LEU A 417 9.59 -24.07 23.41
C LEU A 417 8.30 -24.28 24.19
N GLN A 418 8.43 -24.81 25.40
CA GLN A 418 7.37 -24.76 26.40
C GLN A 418 7.46 -23.45 27.17
N LEU A 419 6.45 -22.62 27.02
CA LEU A 419 6.27 -21.39 27.76
C LEU A 419 5.39 -21.69 28.98
N ALA A 420 5.82 -21.24 30.15
CA ALA A 420 5.07 -21.32 31.40
C ALA A 420 4.91 -19.94 32.02
N ASP A 421 4.14 -19.84 33.10
CA ASP A 421 3.94 -18.59 33.83
C ASP A 421 5.22 -17.79 34.05
N ARG A 422 5.16 -16.50 33.68
CA ARG A 422 6.27 -15.54 33.81
C ARG A 422 7.51 -15.88 32.98
N THR A 423 7.38 -16.75 31.98
CA THR A 423 8.43 -16.93 30.97
C THR A 423 8.66 -15.59 30.27
N SER A 424 9.92 -15.17 30.18
CA SER A 424 10.38 -14.11 29.30
C SER A 424 11.60 -14.63 28.56
N ALA A 425 11.41 -15.04 27.30
CA ALA A 425 12.48 -15.63 26.49
C ALA A 425 12.81 -14.72 25.30
N PHE A 426 14.06 -14.27 25.23
CA PHE A 426 14.55 -13.40 24.17
C PHE A 426 14.43 -14.04 22.78
N ILE A 427 14.02 -13.25 21.78
CA ILE A 427 13.96 -13.62 20.36
C ILE A 427 14.99 -12.82 19.57
N CYS A 428 14.85 -11.49 19.57
CA CYS A 428 15.74 -10.56 18.90
C CYS A 428 15.64 -9.16 19.51
N SER A 429 16.52 -8.24 19.12
CA SER A 429 16.46 -6.83 19.55
C SER A 429 15.32 -6.08 18.86
N CYS A 430 14.70 -5.16 19.58
CA CYS A 430 13.73 -4.20 19.04
C CYS A 430 14.42 -3.11 18.23
N ASN A 431 13.64 -2.43 17.39
CA ASN A 431 14.12 -1.36 16.50
C ASN A 431 15.20 -1.83 15.51
N CYS A 432 15.27 -3.14 15.25
CA CYS A 432 16.14 -3.78 14.28
C CYS A 432 15.26 -4.59 13.31
N PRO A 433 15.48 -4.46 11.99
CA PRO A 433 14.74 -5.21 10.98
C PRO A 433 14.85 -6.72 11.18
N HIS A 434 13.71 -7.39 11.37
CA HIS A 434 13.66 -8.85 11.47
C HIS A 434 12.40 -9.41 10.80
N GLU A 435 12.54 -10.60 10.24
CA GLU A 435 11.43 -11.45 9.80
C GLU A 435 11.32 -12.64 10.74
N LEU A 436 10.11 -12.94 11.20
CA LEU A 436 9.85 -14.05 12.11
C LEU A 436 8.75 -14.94 11.53
N GLU A 437 9.00 -16.24 11.48
CA GLU A 437 7.97 -17.26 11.26
C GLU A 437 7.78 -18.03 12.56
N LEU A 438 6.59 -17.99 13.15
CA LEU A 438 6.26 -18.61 14.43
C LEU A 438 5.02 -19.49 14.29
N VAL A 439 5.05 -20.70 14.87
CA VAL A 439 3.91 -21.62 14.90
C VAL A 439 3.60 -22.00 16.34
N PHE A 440 2.46 -21.54 16.84
CA PHE A 440 1.95 -21.94 18.16
C PHE A 440 1.07 -23.17 18.04
N GLN A 441 1.23 -24.15 18.94
CA GLN A 441 0.34 -25.31 19.01
C GLN A 441 -0.81 -25.01 19.99
N LEU A 442 -1.96 -24.65 19.41
CA LEU A 442 -3.15 -24.24 20.15
C LEU A 442 -3.73 -25.39 21.00
N SER A 443 -3.70 -26.62 20.50
CA SER A 443 -4.36 -27.77 21.14
C SER A 443 -3.77 -28.17 22.51
N VAL A 444 -2.55 -27.73 22.82
CA VAL A 444 -1.83 -28.02 24.07
C VAL A 444 -1.49 -26.74 24.85
N SER A 445 -1.96 -25.58 24.36
CA SER A 445 -1.75 -24.29 25.01
C SER A 445 -2.99 -23.95 25.83
N HIS A 446 -2.82 -23.82 27.14
CA HIS A 446 -3.89 -23.60 28.11
C HIS A 446 -3.76 -22.29 28.88
N ALA A 447 -2.71 -21.50 28.59
CA ALA A 447 -2.53 -20.17 29.14
C ALA A 447 -3.67 -19.22 28.74
N GLU A 448 -4.07 -18.34 29.66
CA GLU A 448 -5.06 -17.28 29.38
C GLU A 448 -4.53 -16.31 28.31
N ARG A 449 -3.22 -16.02 28.36
CA ARG A 449 -2.53 -15.18 27.38
C ARG A 449 -1.10 -15.65 27.12
N TYR A 450 -0.71 -15.72 25.86
CA TYR A 450 0.66 -16.01 25.46
C TYR A 450 0.97 -15.43 24.09
N GLY A 451 2.25 -15.12 23.84
CA GLY A 451 2.65 -14.48 22.59
C GLY A 451 4.02 -13.85 22.71
N ILE A 452 4.20 -12.70 22.05
CA ILE A 452 5.45 -11.94 22.05
C ILE A 452 5.23 -10.49 22.48
N TRP A 453 6.17 -10.00 23.27
CA TRP A 453 6.41 -8.57 23.47
C TRP A 453 7.18 -8.03 22.26
N LEU A 454 6.78 -6.85 21.79
CA LEU A 454 7.43 -6.07 20.75
C LEU A 454 8.05 -4.83 21.42
N GLY A 455 9.03 -5.08 22.29
CA GLY A 455 9.54 -4.08 23.22
C GLY A 455 8.66 -3.95 24.45
N LYS A 456 8.66 -2.78 25.09
CA LYS A 456 7.94 -2.59 26.37
C LYS A 456 6.46 -2.25 26.23
N CYS A 457 6.09 -1.67 25.09
CA CYS A 457 4.81 -0.99 24.93
C CYS A 457 3.92 -1.61 23.87
N ALA A 458 4.35 -2.68 23.18
CA ALA A 458 3.52 -3.38 22.21
C ALA A 458 3.60 -4.90 22.40
N GLN A 459 2.52 -5.60 22.06
CA GLN A 459 2.40 -7.06 22.18
C GLN A 459 1.60 -7.63 21.01
N LEU A 460 1.97 -8.83 20.57
CA LEU A 460 1.16 -9.69 19.73
C LEU A 460 0.88 -11.00 20.50
N TYR A 461 -0.38 -11.33 20.76
CA TYR A 461 -0.71 -12.43 21.66
C TYR A 461 -2.03 -13.13 21.35
N VAL A 462 -2.10 -14.41 21.72
CA VAL A 462 -3.35 -15.15 21.78
C VAL A 462 -4.07 -14.80 23.07
N ASP A 463 -5.32 -14.33 22.94
CA ASP A 463 -6.28 -14.21 24.04
C ASP A 463 -7.21 -15.42 24.00
N SER A 464 -6.97 -16.37 24.92
CA SER A 464 -7.71 -17.63 24.95
C SER A 464 -9.16 -17.47 25.39
N GLN A 465 -9.48 -16.41 26.15
CA GLN A 465 -10.86 -16.15 26.59
C GLN A 465 -11.71 -15.58 25.45
N ARG A 466 -11.09 -14.77 24.58
CA ARG A 466 -11.76 -14.17 23.41
C ARG A 466 -11.66 -15.03 22.16
N ASN A 467 -10.77 -16.03 22.15
CA ASN A 467 -10.37 -16.83 20.99
C ASN A 467 -9.88 -15.95 19.81
N ARG A 468 -8.92 -15.06 20.10
CA ARG A 468 -8.40 -14.08 19.12
C ARG A 468 -6.88 -13.93 19.21
N LEU A 469 -6.27 -13.59 18.09
CA LEU A 469 -4.94 -13.02 18.06
C LEU A 469 -5.07 -11.50 18.17
N VAL A 470 -4.39 -10.91 19.15
CA VAL A 470 -4.49 -9.49 19.49
C VAL A 470 -3.14 -8.81 19.29
N LEU A 471 -3.14 -7.72 18.54
CA LEU A 471 -2.05 -6.75 18.43
C LEU A 471 -2.41 -5.52 19.26
N SER A 472 -1.65 -5.26 20.32
CA SER A 472 -1.90 -4.14 21.24
C SER A 472 -0.67 -3.25 21.36
N ARG A 473 -0.89 -1.94 21.50
CA ARG A 473 0.14 -0.95 21.81
C ARG A 473 -0.33 -0.01 22.92
N HIS A 474 0.61 0.46 23.73
CA HIS A 474 0.39 1.33 24.88
C HIS A 474 1.55 2.31 25.03
N TYR A 475 1.51 3.39 24.24
CA TYR A 475 2.42 4.52 24.31
C TYR A 475 1.65 5.78 24.77
N PRO A 476 1.38 5.93 26.07
CA PRO A 476 0.57 7.04 26.60
C PRO A 476 1.20 8.41 26.32
N GLU A 477 2.52 8.51 26.25
CA GLU A 477 3.26 9.72 25.90
C GLU A 477 2.96 10.24 24.48
N TYR A 478 2.49 9.34 23.61
CA TYR A 478 2.16 9.64 22.21
C TYR A 478 0.66 9.52 21.93
N TYR A 479 -0.16 9.25 22.96
CA TYR A 479 -1.59 8.96 22.81
C TYR A 479 -1.89 7.76 21.88
N LEU A 480 -0.95 6.83 21.73
CA LEU A 480 -1.10 5.60 20.95
C LEU A 480 -1.36 4.42 21.88
N CYS A 481 -2.60 4.32 22.36
CA CYS A 481 -3.05 3.29 23.30
C CYS A 481 -4.31 2.61 22.77
N ASP A 482 -4.13 1.47 22.08
CA ASP A 482 -5.22 0.76 21.44
C ASP A 482 -4.92 -0.74 21.26
N GLU A 483 -5.94 -1.49 20.86
CA GLU A 483 -5.80 -2.88 20.44
C GLU A 483 -6.63 -3.18 19.18
N ARG A 484 -6.14 -4.17 18.44
CA ARG A 484 -6.72 -4.72 17.22
C ARG A 484 -6.55 -6.23 17.24
N SER A 485 -7.39 -6.94 16.51
CA SER A 485 -7.38 -8.40 16.59
C SER A 485 -8.08 -9.06 15.42
N CYS A 486 -7.66 -10.28 15.11
CA CYS A 486 -8.36 -11.19 14.20
C CYS A 486 -8.87 -12.43 14.96
N PRO A 487 -9.95 -13.08 14.50
CA PRO A 487 -10.41 -14.33 15.10
C PRO A 487 -9.39 -15.45 14.89
N ILE A 488 -9.27 -16.35 15.86
CA ILE A 488 -8.60 -17.65 15.67
C ILE A 488 -9.68 -18.66 15.27
N LYS A 489 -9.40 -19.46 14.24
CA LYS A 489 -10.38 -20.43 13.73
C LYS A 489 -10.73 -21.49 14.79
N ASP A 490 -12.02 -21.72 15.00
CA ASP A 490 -12.50 -22.75 15.92
C ASP A 490 -11.94 -24.13 15.56
N GLY A 491 -11.42 -24.83 16.57
CA GLY A 491 -10.80 -26.15 16.40
C GLY A 491 -9.44 -26.15 15.70
N ALA A 492 -8.83 -24.98 15.45
CA ALA A 492 -7.47 -24.91 14.91
C ALA A 492 -6.48 -25.60 15.85
N THR A 493 -5.61 -26.45 15.29
CA THR A 493 -4.54 -27.12 16.04
C THR A 493 -3.29 -26.24 16.13
N PHE A 494 -3.02 -25.45 15.10
CA PHE A 494 -1.87 -24.58 14.98
C PHE A 494 -2.31 -23.19 14.58
N LEU A 495 -1.57 -22.19 15.07
CA LEU A 495 -1.64 -20.80 14.62
C LEU A 495 -0.30 -20.44 13.99
N LYS A 496 -0.30 -20.09 12.70
CA LYS A 496 0.91 -19.67 12.00
C LYS A 496 0.96 -18.15 11.93
N LEU A 497 2.10 -17.59 12.30
CA LEU A 497 2.38 -16.16 12.23
C LEU A 497 3.63 -15.94 11.40
N HIS A 498 3.54 -15.05 10.43
CA HIS A 498 4.68 -14.57 9.66
C HIS A 498 4.75 -13.05 9.84
N LEU A 499 5.77 -12.58 10.55
CA LEU A 499 5.90 -11.19 10.98
C LEU A 499 7.08 -10.52 10.29
N PHE A 500 6.90 -9.24 10.00
CA PHE A 500 7.96 -8.32 9.57
C PHE A 500 8.02 -7.18 10.58
N LEU A 501 9.15 -7.07 11.27
CA LEU A 501 9.45 -6.02 12.23
C LEU A 501 10.40 -5.02 11.57
N ASP A 502 10.02 -3.75 11.50
CA ASP A 502 10.93 -2.66 11.11
C ASP A 502 11.24 -1.80 12.35
N THR A 503 11.91 -0.68 12.16
CA THR A 503 12.26 0.26 13.22
C THR A 503 11.05 0.83 13.96
N SER A 504 9.96 1.09 13.23
CA SER A 504 8.73 1.65 13.80
C SER A 504 7.43 1.05 13.28
N SER A 505 7.46 -0.20 12.84
CA SER A 505 6.27 -0.93 12.39
C SER A 505 6.37 -2.43 12.61
N VAL A 506 5.20 -3.06 12.63
CA VAL A 506 5.03 -4.51 12.54
C VAL A 506 3.92 -4.81 11.53
N GLU A 507 4.17 -5.78 10.66
CA GLU A 507 3.15 -6.42 9.84
C GLU A 507 3.07 -7.91 10.17
N VAL A 508 1.86 -8.43 10.39
CA VAL A 508 1.61 -9.81 10.82
C VAL A 508 0.70 -10.49 9.82
N PHE A 509 1.22 -11.46 9.09
CA PHE A 509 0.47 -12.33 8.19
C PHE A 509 0.09 -13.61 8.94
N VAL A 510 -1.20 -13.83 9.13
CA VAL A 510 -1.74 -14.93 9.95
C VAL A 510 -2.27 -16.04 9.05
N ASP A 511 -1.94 -17.28 9.38
CA ASP A 511 -2.41 -18.51 8.70
C ASP A 511 -2.26 -18.45 7.18
N ASP A 512 -1.03 -18.19 6.74
CA ASP A 512 -0.66 -18.08 5.33
C ASP A 512 -1.43 -16.95 4.60
N GLY A 513 -1.65 -15.82 5.30
CA GLY A 513 -2.20 -14.60 4.73
C GLY A 513 -3.72 -14.47 4.77
N GLU A 514 -4.41 -15.32 5.53
CA GLU A 514 -5.87 -15.30 5.71
C GLU A 514 -6.35 -14.06 6.48
N HIS A 515 -5.53 -13.60 7.43
CA HIS A 515 -5.67 -12.31 8.10
C HIS A 515 -4.35 -11.57 8.07
N VAL A 516 -4.41 -10.23 8.08
CA VAL A 516 -3.24 -9.37 8.21
C VAL A 516 -3.51 -8.33 9.28
N LEU A 517 -2.52 -8.06 10.14
CA LEU A 517 -2.54 -6.94 11.07
C LEU A 517 -1.27 -6.12 10.89
N SER A 518 -1.46 -4.85 10.56
CA SER A 518 -0.38 -3.89 10.40
C SER A 518 -0.51 -2.71 11.36
N ALA A 519 0.62 -2.33 11.99
CA ALA A 519 0.64 -1.23 12.95
C ALA A 519 1.99 -0.51 12.97
N ARG A 520 1.95 0.79 13.22
CA ARG A 520 3.09 1.57 13.70
C ARG A 520 3.32 1.28 15.18
N ILE A 521 4.58 1.07 15.54
CA ILE A 521 5.07 0.85 16.91
C ILE A 521 6.29 1.75 17.15
N TYR A 522 6.53 2.17 18.38
CA TYR A 522 7.58 3.15 18.69
C TYR A 522 8.49 2.67 19.82
N PRO A 523 9.25 1.58 19.62
CA PRO A 523 10.14 1.04 20.65
C PRO A 523 11.10 2.11 21.20
N GLY A 524 11.28 2.14 22.52
CA GLY A 524 11.89 3.25 23.25
C GLY A 524 13.41 3.32 23.12
N ASN A 525 14.10 2.20 23.10
CA ASN A 525 15.55 2.12 22.87
C ASN A 525 15.94 0.84 22.11
N LYS A 526 17.18 0.77 21.61
CA LYS A 526 17.72 -0.41 20.90
C LYS A 526 18.00 -1.62 21.82
N GLU A 527 17.95 -1.41 23.13
CA GLU A 527 18.18 -2.47 24.14
C GLU A 527 16.88 -3.21 24.51
N GLU A 528 15.72 -2.66 24.11
CA GLU A 528 14.46 -3.39 24.17
C GLU A 528 14.54 -4.65 23.31
N ALA A 529 13.83 -5.68 23.73
CA ALA A 529 13.84 -6.97 23.08
C ALA A 529 12.44 -7.40 22.67
N VAL A 530 12.39 -8.14 21.58
CA VAL A 530 11.27 -9.01 21.25
C VAL A 530 11.43 -10.26 22.10
N SER A 531 10.41 -10.61 22.89
CA SER A 531 10.49 -11.75 23.78
C SER A 531 9.16 -12.50 23.90
N PHE A 532 9.23 -13.82 24.02
CA PHE A 532 8.04 -14.61 24.34
C PHE A 532 7.55 -14.32 25.75
N PHE A 533 6.24 -14.42 25.94
CA PHE A 533 5.63 -14.42 27.26
C PHE A 533 4.46 -15.40 27.36
N CYS A 534 4.14 -15.78 28.59
CA CYS A 534 3.01 -16.64 28.94
C CYS A 534 2.47 -16.27 30.33
N ILE A 535 1.14 -16.14 30.44
CA ILE A 535 0.41 -15.68 31.61
C ILE A 535 -0.73 -16.65 31.91
N SER A 536 -0.80 -17.10 33.16
CA SER A 536 -1.85 -17.96 33.72
C SER A 536 -1.98 -19.29 32.98
N GLY A 537 -0.89 -20.06 32.86
CA GLY A 537 -0.88 -21.41 32.34
C GLY A 537 0.37 -21.76 31.54
N THR A 538 0.21 -22.63 30.54
CA THR A 538 1.28 -23.07 29.64
C THR A 538 0.90 -22.87 28.19
N ALA A 539 1.90 -22.61 27.34
CA ALA A 539 1.73 -22.53 25.89
C ALA A 539 2.95 -23.14 25.19
N GLN A 540 2.76 -23.61 23.96
CA GLN A 540 3.82 -24.24 23.19
C GLN A 540 4.06 -23.51 21.87
N LEU A 541 5.30 -23.07 21.66
CA LEU A 541 5.80 -22.79 20.33
C LEU A 541 6.29 -24.11 19.74
N GLU A 542 5.64 -24.56 18.67
CA GLU A 542 6.00 -25.80 17.97
C GLU A 542 7.22 -25.60 17.07
N LYS A 543 7.30 -24.44 16.42
CA LYS A 543 8.41 -24.10 15.53
C LYS A 543 8.56 -22.59 15.45
N GLY A 544 9.80 -22.13 15.37
CA GLY A 544 10.09 -20.74 15.02
C GLY A 544 11.32 -20.62 14.12
N THR A 545 11.38 -19.56 13.33
CA THR A 545 12.59 -19.15 12.62
C THR A 545 12.67 -17.64 12.56
N VAL A 546 13.86 -17.10 12.79
CA VAL A 546 14.12 -15.65 12.86
C VAL A 546 15.22 -15.30 11.88
N TRP A 547 14.96 -14.34 10.99
CA TRP A 547 15.97 -13.78 10.09
C TRP A 547 16.22 -12.32 10.46
N PRO A 548 17.47 -11.92 10.74
CA PRO A 548 17.83 -10.52 10.66
C PRO A 548 17.68 -10.07 9.21
N LEU A 549 17.16 -8.86 9.01
CA LEU A 549 16.98 -8.28 7.69
C LEU A 549 18.02 -7.18 7.44
N GLN A 550 18.49 -7.09 6.20
CA GLN A 550 19.24 -5.93 5.74
C GLN A 550 18.30 -4.77 5.45
N THR A 551 18.85 -3.56 5.46
CA THR A 551 18.18 -2.37 4.95
C THR A 551 17.94 -2.57 3.45
N ALA A 552 16.72 -2.37 2.98
CA ALA A 552 16.45 -2.18 1.56
C ALA A 552 17.36 -1.05 1.07
N THR A 553 18.09 -1.25 -0.01
CA THR A 553 18.91 -0.16 -0.54
C THR A 553 17.97 0.93 -1.04
N PHE A 554 17.82 1.98 -0.24
CA PHE A 554 17.26 3.25 -0.67
C PHE A 554 18.42 4.15 -1.04
N ILE A 555 18.39 4.69 -2.26
CA ILE A 555 19.37 5.66 -2.75
C ILE A 555 18.65 6.81 -3.43
N SER A 556 19.29 7.99 -3.46
CA SER A 556 18.80 9.08 -4.30
C SER A 556 19.05 8.76 -5.77
N SER A 557 18.29 9.41 -6.66
CA SER A 557 18.55 9.35 -8.10
C SER A 557 19.95 9.85 -8.47
N GLU A 558 20.50 10.81 -7.73
CA GLU A 558 21.87 11.31 -7.88
C GLU A 558 22.91 10.25 -7.51
N GLU A 559 22.72 9.57 -6.37
CA GLU A 559 23.58 8.46 -5.93
C GLU A 559 23.57 7.30 -6.96
N GLU A 560 22.42 6.99 -7.56
CA GLU A 560 22.34 5.96 -8.61
C GLU A 560 23.03 6.39 -9.91
N GLU A 561 22.90 7.66 -10.30
CA GLU A 561 23.57 8.17 -11.49
C GLU A 561 25.09 8.17 -11.34
N ASP A 562 25.60 8.57 -10.17
CA ASP A 562 27.03 8.52 -9.86
C ASP A 562 27.57 7.09 -9.85
N ARG A 563 26.81 6.11 -9.32
CA ARG A 563 27.15 4.69 -9.42
C ARG A 563 27.23 4.21 -10.87
N ARG A 564 26.27 4.62 -11.71
CA ARG A 564 26.26 4.28 -13.14
C ARG A 564 27.48 4.87 -13.86
N ARG A 565 27.80 6.15 -13.63
CA ARG A 565 28.98 6.80 -14.22
C ARG A 565 30.27 6.11 -13.79
N SER A 566 30.43 5.80 -12.50
CA SER A 566 31.59 5.05 -12.00
C SER A 566 31.73 3.69 -12.66
N MET A 567 30.62 2.95 -12.85
CA MET A 567 30.64 1.65 -13.51
C MET A 567 30.97 1.74 -15.01
N GLU A 568 30.50 2.78 -15.69
CA GLU A 568 30.85 3.06 -17.10
C GLU A 568 32.32 3.44 -17.26
N GLU A 569 32.88 4.24 -16.35
CA GLU A 569 34.30 4.57 -16.31
C GLU A 569 35.16 3.32 -16.06
N ASP A 570 34.76 2.44 -15.14
CA ASP A 570 35.45 1.17 -14.89
C ASP A 570 35.42 0.25 -16.12
N LEU A 571 34.28 0.17 -16.83
CA LEU A 571 34.16 -0.58 -18.08
C LEU A 571 35.01 0.01 -19.23
N MET A 572 35.11 1.34 -19.33
CA MET A 572 36.01 2.01 -20.27
C MET A 572 37.50 1.81 -19.93
N ASN A 573 37.85 1.80 -18.64
CA ASN A 573 39.21 1.54 -18.17
C ASN A 573 39.62 0.06 -18.35
N CYS A 574 38.68 -0.88 -18.19
CA CYS A 574 38.90 -2.29 -18.51
C CYS A 574 39.03 -2.55 -20.02
N SER A 575 38.35 -1.79 -20.87
CA SER A 575 38.47 -1.95 -22.34
C SER A 575 39.72 -1.31 -22.93
N SER A 576 40.25 -0.23 -22.34
CA SER A 576 41.48 0.44 -22.77
C SER A 576 42.79 -0.26 -22.34
N SER A 577 42.74 -1.26 -21.46
CA SER A 577 43.91 -2.03 -21.01
C SER A 577 44.23 -3.29 -21.84
N SER A 578 43.55 -3.48 -22.99
CA SER A 578 43.73 -4.65 -23.87
C SER A 578 44.52 -4.36 -25.16
N HIS A 579 45.71 -3.75 -25.05
CA HIS A 579 46.72 -3.77 -26.12
C HIS A 579 48.13 -4.00 -25.56
N PRO A 580 48.68 -5.24 -25.63
CA PRO A 580 50.10 -5.44 -25.44
C PRO A 580 50.82 -5.09 -26.75
N SER A 581 51.62 -4.02 -26.73
CA SER A 581 52.58 -3.72 -27.78
C SER A 581 53.69 -4.78 -27.76
N LEU A 582 53.72 -5.60 -28.81
CA LEU A 582 54.84 -6.48 -29.14
C LEU A 582 56.03 -5.62 -29.58
N ALA A 583 57.00 -5.41 -28.69
CA ALA A 583 58.33 -4.94 -29.04
C ALA A 583 59.35 -6.05 -28.79
N SER A 584 59.88 -6.57 -29.90
CA SER A 584 60.93 -7.58 -29.97
C SER A 584 62.28 -7.05 -29.49
N SER A 585 63.01 -7.82 -28.68
CA SER A 585 64.47 -7.84 -28.75
C SER A 585 65.03 -9.23 -28.45
N ASN A 586 65.88 -9.70 -29.37
CA ASN A 586 66.65 -10.94 -29.34
C ASN A 586 67.93 -10.76 -28.51
N ARG A 587 68.31 -11.75 -27.67
CA ARG A 587 69.58 -12.53 -27.72
C ARG A 587 69.90 -13.31 -26.41
N PRO A 588 70.80 -14.32 -26.43
CA PRO A 588 70.57 -15.64 -25.80
C PRO A 588 71.64 -16.07 -24.76
N HIS A 589 71.60 -17.37 -24.38
CA HIS A 589 72.51 -18.20 -23.55
C HIS A 589 72.05 -18.38 -22.08
N SER A 590 72.20 -19.52 -21.39
CA SER A 590 72.60 -20.90 -21.70
C SER A 590 72.45 -21.75 -20.42
N HIS A 591 72.01 -23.00 -20.56
CA HIS A 591 72.35 -24.21 -19.77
C HIS A 591 72.23 -24.30 -18.23
N ARG A 592 71.50 -25.37 -17.81
CA ARG A 592 71.73 -26.42 -16.77
C ARG A 592 70.50 -26.56 -15.87
N HIS A 593 69.97 -27.71 -15.47
CA HIS A 593 70.23 -29.16 -15.58
C HIS A 593 68.82 -29.84 -15.54
N GLY A 594 68.50 -30.89 -16.31
CA GLY A 594 68.60 -32.32 -15.91
C GLY A 594 67.89 -32.63 -14.58
N SER A 595 66.91 -33.54 -14.42
CA SER A 595 66.65 -34.77 -15.16
C SER A 595 65.38 -35.46 -14.61
N THR A 596 64.50 -35.90 -15.55
CA THR A 596 63.83 -37.24 -15.67
C THR A 596 62.95 -37.78 -14.53
N ASN A 597 61.64 -38.01 -14.73
CA ASN A 597 60.96 -39.17 -15.38
C ASN A 597 60.16 -39.89 -14.28
N THR A 598 59.03 -40.58 -14.43
CA THR A 598 58.16 -41.13 -15.50
C THR A 598 56.97 -41.71 -14.69
N GLY A 599 55.70 -41.79 -15.10
CA GLY A 599 55.15 -42.17 -16.38
C GLY A 599 53.62 -42.37 -16.22
N LYS A 600 52.91 -42.06 -17.31
CA LYS A 600 51.48 -42.26 -17.64
C LYS A 600 51.19 -43.78 -17.88
N PRO A 601 49.94 -44.29 -18.14
CA PRO A 601 48.94 -43.67 -19.03
C PRO A 601 47.42 -43.88 -18.82
N GLU A 602 46.69 -42.87 -19.32
CA GLU A 602 45.48 -42.83 -20.18
C GLU A 602 44.37 -43.89 -20.11
N LYS A 603 43.11 -43.39 -20.11
CA LYS A 603 42.07 -43.73 -21.11
C LYS A 603 40.87 -42.75 -21.04
N LYS A 604 40.47 -42.22 -22.20
CA LYS A 604 39.14 -41.69 -22.59
C LYS A 604 38.60 -42.63 -23.71
N PRO A 605 37.28 -42.79 -23.93
CA PRO A 605 36.53 -41.87 -24.84
C PRO A 605 35.00 -41.71 -24.54
N HIS A 606 34.45 -40.49 -24.66
CA HIS A 606 33.41 -40.04 -25.63
C HIS A 606 31.92 -40.18 -25.20
N PRO A 607 30.99 -39.39 -25.81
CA PRO A 607 29.91 -38.67 -25.11
C PRO A 607 28.51 -39.25 -25.36
N LEU A 608 27.53 -38.85 -24.53
CA LEU A 608 26.11 -39.15 -24.72
C LEU A 608 25.33 -37.90 -25.15
N ALA A 609 24.49 -38.13 -26.15
CA ALA A 609 23.63 -37.18 -26.83
C ALA A 609 22.29 -36.98 -26.11
N SER A 610 21.67 -35.83 -26.37
CA SER A 610 20.29 -35.46 -26.09
C SER A 610 19.27 -36.32 -26.87
N PRO A 611 18.02 -36.40 -26.41
CA PRO A 611 16.89 -36.60 -27.32
C PRO A 611 15.86 -35.48 -27.24
N ASP A 612 15.50 -34.98 -28.42
CA ASP A 612 14.26 -34.27 -28.72
C ASP A 612 13.05 -35.19 -28.52
N VAL A 613 11.94 -34.65 -28.03
CA VAL A 613 10.63 -35.32 -27.98
C VAL A 613 9.65 -34.54 -28.85
N ALA A 614 9.19 -35.20 -29.92
CA ALA A 614 8.01 -34.85 -30.69
C ALA A 614 6.91 -35.90 -30.41
N SER A 615 5.68 -35.45 -30.23
CA SER A 615 4.45 -36.26 -30.33
C SER A 615 3.29 -35.29 -30.60
N ASN A 616 2.80 -35.22 -31.83
CA ASN A 616 1.69 -36.00 -32.42
C ASN A 616 0.31 -35.70 -31.83
N GLU A 617 -0.54 -35.22 -32.75
CA GLU A 617 -1.98 -35.07 -32.70
C GLU A 617 -2.68 -36.39 -32.37
N GLU A 618 -3.79 -36.32 -31.61
CA GLU A 618 -5.05 -36.99 -31.92
C GLU A 618 -6.17 -36.48 -30.98
N ALA A 619 -7.31 -36.12 -31.58
CA ALA A 619 -8.56 -35.76 -30.91
C ALA A 619 -9.32 -37.00 -30.40
N PRO A 620 -10.31 -36.83 -29.51
CA PRO A 620 -11.64 -37.28 -29.92
C PRO A 620 -12.84 -36.42 -29.47
N ALA A 621 -13.80 -36.37 -30.39
CA ALA A 621 -15.27 -36.29 -30.31
C ALA A 621 -16.01 -36.09 -28.96
N SER A 622 -16.82 -35.04 -28.97
CA SER A 622 -18.26 -34.93 -28.60
C SER A 622 -18.90 -35.92 -27.62
N LEU A 623 -19.60 -35.38 -26.61
CA LEU A 623 -20.86 -35.91 -26.08
C LEU A 623 -21.68 -34.80 -25.38
N ASN A 624 -22.85 -34.48 -25.95
CA ASN A 624 -23.96 -33.83 -25.25
C ASN A 624 -24.60 -34.82 -24.25
N PRO A 625 -25.35 -34.33 -23.26
CA PRO A 625 -26.77 -34.63 -23.31
C PRO A 625 -27.70 -33.45 -22.99
N THR A 626 -28.82 -33.50 -23.70
CA THR A 626 -30.05 -32.72 -23.58
C THR A 626 -30.90 -33.12 -22.36
N HIS A 627 -31.69 -32.16 -21.88
CA HIS A 627 -33.04 -32.25 -21.28
C HIS A 627 -33.38 -33.38 -20.29
N ASN A 628 -33.84 -32.98 -19.10
CA ASN A 628 -35.22 -33.28 -18.70
C ASN A 628 -35.76 -32.32 -17.63
N SER A 629 -36.99 -31.89 -17.89
CA SER A 629 -37.95 -31.25 -17.00
C SER A 629 -38.56 -32.24 -16.01
N ASP A 630 -39.01 -31.74 -14.86
CA ASP A 630 -40.32 -31.99 -14.19
C ASP A 630 -40.23 -31.45 -12.74
N LEU A 631 -40.93 -30.40 -12.36
CA LEU A 631 -42.34 -30.32 -11.91
C LEU A 631 -42.70 -31.26 -10.74
N ILE A 632 -43.06 -30.63 -9.61
CA ILE A 632 -44.13 -30.92 -8.60
C ILE A 632 -43.75 -30.08 -7.36
N ALA A 633 -44.39 -28.95 -7.06
CA ALA A 633 -45.77 -28.70 -6.60
C ALA A 633 -46.05 -29.07 -5.13
N GLY A 634 -46.55 -28.08 -4.39
CA GLY A 634 -47.26 -28.21 -3.10
C GLY A 634 -46.36 -28.05 -1.86
N GLY A 635 -46.64 -27.20 -0.88
CA GLY A 635 -47.83 -26.41 -0.61
C GLY A 635 -47.82 -25.99 0.87
N THR A 636 -48.09 -24.70 1.09
CA THR A 636 -48.96 -24.16 2.15
C THR A 636 -48.73 -24.46 3.63
N ALA A 637 -48.51 -23.34 4.35
CA ALA A 637 -49.38 -22.79 5.41
C ALA A 637 -48.99 -22.92 6.89
N GLY A 638 -49.24 -21.80 7.60
CA GLY A 638 -49.50 -21.73 9.05
C GLY A 638 -48.39 -21.01 9.83
N SER A 639 -48.27 -19.69 9.86
CA SER A 639 -49.04 -18.72 10.67
C SER A 639 -49.16 -19.08 12.16
N CYS A 640 -48.56 -18.27 13.05
CA CYS A 640 -49.28 -17.37 13.99
C CYS A 640 -48.48 -17.04 15.27
N TYR A 641 -48.28 -15.73 15.45
CA TYR A 641 -48.47 -14.89 16.65
C TYR A 641 -47.84 -15.22 18.03
N SER A 642 -47.17 -14.20 18.58
CA SER A 642 -47.38 -13.57 19.92
C SER A 642 -46.03 -13.04 20.48
N LEU A 643 -45.68 -11.75 20.39
CA LEU A 643 -46.05 -10.58 21.21
C LEU A 643 -45.57 -10.55 22.69
N TYR A 644 -44.63 -9.61 22.95
CA TYR A 644 -44.36 -8.77 24.15
C TYR A 644 -43.71 -9.36 25.43
N PRO A 645 -43.16 -8.53 26.36
CA PRO A 645 -42.32 -7.31 26.23
C PRO A 645 -41.14 -7.21 27.27
N SER A 646 -40.27 -6.21 27.05
CA SER A 646 -39.51 -5.35 28.00
C SER A 646 -39.06 -5.84 29.40
N HIS A 647 -37.76 -5.64 29.72
CA HIS A 647 -37.21 -4.94 30.91
C HIS A 647 -35.67 -4.84 30.70
N ALA A 648 -35.06 -3.65 30.61
CA ALA A 648 -34.56 -2.82 31.71
C ALA A 648 -33.47 -3.50 32.58
N SER A 649 -32.20 -3.37 32.16
CA SER A 649 -31.01 -3.05 32.99
C SER A 649 -29.78 -2.97 32.11
#